data_AF-A0A6N7YHC7-F1
#
_entry.id   AF-A0A6N7YHC7-F1
#
_cell.length_a   1.000
_cell.length_b   1.000
_cell.length_c   1.000
_cell.angle_alpha   90.00
_cell.angle_beta   90.00
_cell.angle_gamma   90.00
#
_symmetry.space_group_name_H-M   'P 1'
#
loop_
_entity.id
_entity.type
_entity.pdbx_description
1 polymer ?
#
loop_
_entity_poly.entity_id
_entity_poly.type
_entity_poly.pdbx_seq_one_letter_code
_entity_poly.pdbx_strand_id
1 'polypeptide(L)'
;MILVAVALTAPASAGADAVVLEATPRAAATPDPTPAPTPAATAVPAAPTMSTSKGDYADPLSALGAGSPGCRRPSGAHARANCTRSGSVAHSYPVSAYGFDVQVGFSVTNLGDSFLGALQSIAALIWMALVYLVKAVLLLLEWAFSLDLLGAAMTDVRETLDRLHRDVFGESWFITALSVAALWGTWRGLLQGRTSQTITGLGATVGLMVVGLVIVSNPLGTVGHASKLANDAAVGILAASTGSPVDDPERALSDAVSGIFDQTVRDPWCALQFGSVEYCDQAAKGERTITNADVWLEYPAASRQRRGLYHLLKGEDAEGGGRPGVVDALAGPLGGAALDAVGIGDGEDPKLPDEVRGRVAKNPERASMQEAGGTVPRFALLALIAVGMTGAIVLLAYIGVRLLLASILTLLLLLFAPVVLLAPAFGESGRATFVAWGKRLAGALVAKLIYSVFLAVVLAVAATVARLDVGWFGVWLVQIALWWGVFLKRQELLGFATAGTSQKLAGQQSGSMMSSAYHGAQLAWMGSRIGRKLAAPATAPASKLGALAGERREARGAAIAGLASEALDSQGERAVAQQQAVAAKRVGRTQQARRELRVIDRRLASYDDLHTSARAEGLPVPTPDADQAMLLKRRAELLKDVESPEAVRAEQVARRAATSNAQSGAPVSPRDLTEYRQARARDHAAGLPLDDDRHLRAAGIDPVAYRAAAPAEQEVLRASVRGHLDQEQRLMRAAEGE
;
A
#
# COMPACT_ATOMS: atom_id res chain seq x y z
N MET A 1 -36.06 -20.57 23.71
CA MET A 1 -35.44 -21.34 24.79
C MET A 1 -33.99 -20.88 24.89
N ILE A 2 -33.67 -20.25 26.02
CA ILE A 2 -32.36 -19.92 26.60
C ILE A 2 -31.44 -18.98 25.79
N LEU A 3 -31.63 -17.69 26.06
CA LEU A 3 -30.65 -16.60 26.03
C LEU A 3 -29.81 -16.65 27.32
N VAL A 4 -28.52 -16.27 27.27
CA VAL A 4 -27.82 -15.69 28.42
C VAL A 4 -27.01 -14.47 27.97
N ALA A 5 -27.41 -13.32 28.51
CA ALA A 5 -26.69 -12.05 28.50
C ALA A 5 -26.02 -11.87 29.86
N VAL A 6 -24.80 -11.32 29.90
CA VAL A 6 -24.14 -10.91 31.15
C VAL A 6 -23.76 -9.43 31.02
N ALA A 7 -24.40 -8.63 31.87
CA ALA A 7 -24.17 -7.21 32.03
C ALA A 7 -23.12 -6.95 33.13
N LEU A 8 -22.28 -5.93 32.90
CA LEU A 8 -21.35 -5.38 33.89
C LEU A 8 -22.08 -4.57 34.96
N THR A 9 -21.71 -4.78 36.22
CA THR A 9 -21.92 -3.81 37.31
C THR A 9 -20.67 -3.75 38.18
N ALA A 10 -20.10 -2.55 38.31
CA ALA A 10 -19.08 -2.21 39.29
C ALA A 10 -19.73 -1.82 40.64
N PRO A 11 -18.98 -1.89 41.75
CA PRO A 11 -19.26 -1.03 42.90
C PRO A 11 -18.04 -0.17 43.28
N ALA A 12 -18.33 1.00 43.86
CA ALA A 12 -17.38 1.92 44.48
C ALA A 12 -17.84 2.27 45.92
N SER A 13 -16.89 2.79 46.72
CA SER A 13 -16.98 3.37 48.10
C SER A 13 -16.95 2.38 49.29
N ALA A 14 -16.37 2.65 50.46
CA ALA A 14 -15.46 3.68 51.02
C ALA A 14 -15.13 3.31 52.51
N GLY A 15 -14.08 3.93 53.11
CA GLY A 15 -13.82 4.05 54.57
C GLY A 15 -12.62 3.24 55.08
N ALA A 16 -11.42 3.82 55.28
CA ALA A 16 -10.93 4.72 56.36
C ALA A 16 -10.48 3.98 57.64
N ASP A 17 -9.16 3.97 57.93
CA ASP A 17 -8.58 4.66 59.11
C ASP A 17 -7.04 4.56 59.17
N ALA A 18 -6.48 5.52 59.93
CA ALA A 18 -5.12 6.06 59.94
C ALA A 18 -4.00 5.17 60.56
N VAL A 19 -2.73 5.53 60.32
CA VAL A 19 -1.78 6.12 61.33
C VAL A 19 -0.38 6.30 60.70
N VAL A 20 0.35 7.26 61.26
CA VAL A 20 1.49 8.07 60.79
C VAL A 20 2.84 7.64 61.42
N LEU A 21 3.96 8.13 60.84
CA LEU A 21 5.39 8.13 61.29
C LEU A 21 6.17 6.82 61.04
N GLU A 22 7.45 6.77 60.62
CA GLU A 22 8.58 7.70 60.83
C GLU A 22 9.76 7.40 59.86
N ALA A 23 10.75 8.27 59.82
CA ALA A 23 11.88 8.31 58.89
C ALA A 23 13.10 7.42 59.27
N THR A 24 13.78 6.92 58.22
CA THR A 24 15.22 6.55 58.03
C THR A 24 16.20 6.53 59.24
N PRO A 25 17.18 5.58 59.28
CA PRO A 25 18.42 5.76 58.50
C PRO A 25 19.15 4.49 57.99
N ARG A 26 20.07 4.79 57.07
CA ARG A 26 21.08 3.98 56.38
C ARG A 26 22.27 3.64 57.30
N ALA A 27 22.77 2.39 57.30
CA ALA A 27 24.22 2.06 57.22
C ALA A 27 24.55 0.56 57.43
N ALA A 28 25.64 0.19 56.76
CA ALA A 28 26.62 -0.87 57.07
C ALA A 28 26.45 -2.27 56.46
N ALA A 29 27.53 -2.67 55.78
CA ALA A 29 27.75 -3.89 55.01
C ALA A 29 28.26 -5.06 55.87
N THR A 30 28.19 -6.27 55.30
CA THR A 30 29.13 -7.44 55.28
C THR A 30 28.34 -8.78 55.26
N PRO A 31 28.97 -9.94 54.97
CA PRO A 31 28.96 -10.59 53.65
C PRO A 31 28.18 -11.93 53.64
N ASP A 32 28.05 -12.51 52.45
CA ASP A 32 27.42 -13.80 52.11
C ASP A 32 27.64 -14.96 53.10
N PRO A 33 26.68 -15.90 53.16
CA PRO A 33 27.05 -17.29 52.93
C PRO A 33 26.15 -17.98 51.89
N THR A 34 26.84 -18.66 50.99
CA THR A 34 26.36 -19.59 49.95
C THR A 34 25.25 -20.54 50.44
N PRO A 35 24.14 -20.72 49.70
CA PRO A 35 23.25 -21.87 49.87
C PRO A 35 23.60 -23.02 48.91
N ALA A 36 23.62 -24.22 49.48
CA ALA A 36 23.85 -25.51 48.84
C ALA A 36 22.74 -25.91 47.82
N PRO A 37 23.02 -26.81 46.86
CA PRO A 37 22.18 -27.07 45.70
C PRO A 37 20.99 -27.99 45.98
N THR A 38 19.83 -27.63 45.45
CA THR A 38 18.60 -28.45 45.42
C THR A 38 18.63 -29.43 44.22
N PRO A 39 18.06 -30.65 44.32
CA PRO A 39 18.29 -31.73 43.36
C PRO A 39 17.58 -31.53 42.01
N ALA A 40 18.24 -32.05 40.97
CA ALA A 40 17.90 -31.95 39.56
C ALA A 40 16.48 -32.41 39.20
N ALA A 41 15.70 -31.49 38.62
CA ALA A 41 14.58 -31.83 37.75
C ALA A 41 15.11 -32.14 36.35
N THR A 42 14.62 -33.24 35.79
CA THR A 42 15.02 -33.89 34.54
C THR A 42 15.05 -32.91 33.37
N ALA A 43 16.27 -32.56 32.92
CA ALA A 43 16.49 -31.75 31.73
C ALA A 43 16.17 -32.58 30.47
N VAL A 44 15.29 -32.03 29.63
CA VAL A 44 15.20 -32.37 28.20
C VAL A 44 16.59 -32.12 27.60
N PRO A 45 17.18 -33.04 26.80
CA PRO A 45 18.51 -32.83 26.25
C PRO A 45 18.50 -31.59 25.34
N ALA A 46 19.27 -30.58 25.76
CA ALA A 46 19.61 -29.45 24.93
C ALA A 46 20.41 -29.96 23.72
N ALA A 47 20.04 -29.52 22.53
CA ALA A 47 20.88 -29.70 21.34
C ALA A 47 22.27 -29.11 21.64
N PRO A 48 23.37 -29.76 21.19
CA PRO A 48 24.71 -29.27 21.43
C PRO A 48 24.87 -27.89 20.79
N THR A 49 25.04 -26.87 21.63
CA THR A 49 25.52 -25.56 21.23
C THR A 49 27.01 -25.69 20.92
N MET A 50 27.35 -26.00 19.67
CA MET A 50 28.67 -25.67 19.15
C MET A 50 28.73 -24.15 18.96
N SER A 51 29.32 -23.51 19.95
CA SER A 51 29.63 -22.08 19.97
C SER A 51 30.71 -21.77 18.94
N THR A 52 30.33 -21.53 17.68
CA THR A 52 31.14 -20.67 16.82
C THR A 52 31.02 -19.24 17.35
N SER A 53 32.17 -18.60 17.56
CA SER A 53 32.31 -17.23 18.08
C SER A 53 31.25 -16.29 17.53
N LYS A 54 30.45 -15.72 18.43
CA LYS A 54 29.35 -14.78 18.15
C LYS A 54 29.80 -13.46 17.50
N GLY A 55 31.12 -13.25 17.31
CA GLY A 55 31.73 -12.02 16.81
C GLY A 55 32.22 -12.04 15.37
N ASP A 56 32.62 -13.19 14.83
CA ASP A 56 33.38 -13.23 13.56
C ASP A 56 32.50 -13.22 12.30
N TYR A 57 31.18 -13.34 12.46
CA TYR A 57 30.24 -13.52 11.36
C TYR A 57 28.97 -12.66 11.51
N ALA A 58 29.12 -11.46 12.07
CA ALA A 58 28.02 -10.51 12.24
C ALA A 58 27.46 -10.05 10.89
N ASP A 59 26.13 -10.03 10.77
CA ASP A 59 25.45 -9.53 9.59
C ASP A 59 25.69 -8.02 9.40
N PRO A 60 26.21 -7.57 8.25
CA PRO A 60 26.60 -6.17 8.05
C PRO A 60 25.42 -5.20 8.19
N LEU A 61 24.21 -5.63 7.84
CA LEU A 61 23.01 -4.81 8.03
C LEU A 61 22.67 -4.62 9.51
N SER A 62 22.78 -5.68 10.32
CA SER A 62 22.60 -5.59 11.78
C SER A 62 23.63 -4.66 12.44
N ALA A 63 24.89 -4.68 11.97
CA ALA A 63 25.94 -3.78 12.44
C ALA A 63 25.65 -2.29 12.14
N LEU A 64 24.90 -2.01 11.07
CA LEU A 64 24.42 -0.67 10.71
C LEU A 64 23.12 -0.27 11.46
N GLY A 65 22.67 -1.06 12.43
CA GLY A 65 21.46 -0.81 13.21
C GLY A 65 20.17 -1.31 12.54
N ALA A 66 20.25 -2.01 11.41
CA ALA A 66 19.11 -2.55 10.68
C ALA A 66 18.73 -3.96 11.19
N GLY A 67 18.55 -4.09 12.51
CA GLY A 67 18.10 -5.34 13.14
C GLY A 67 16.63 -5.65 12.85
N SER A 68 16.27 -6.93 12.83
CA SER A 68 14.89 -7.40 12.66
C SER A 68 14.01 -6.93 13.85
N PRO A 69 12.96 -6.13 13.62
CA PRO A 69 12.05 -5.71 14.69
C PRO A 69 11.34 -6.88 15.38
N GLY A 70 11.04 -7.95 14.63
CA GLY A 70 10.38 -9.16 15.13
C GLY A 70 11.18 -9.88 16.22
N CYS A 71 12.50 -9.68 16.28
CA CYS A 71 13.34 -10.28 17.31
C CYS A 71 13.31 -9.56 18.67
N ARG A 72 12.67 -8.37 18.79
CA ARG A 72 12.49 -7.72 20.11
C ARG A 72 11.50 -8.47 20.99
N ARG A 73 10.45 -9.04 20.38
CA ARG A 73 9.41 -9.85 21.04
C ARG A 73 9.00 -10.99 20.09
N PRO A 74 9.84 -12.02 19.94
CA PRO A 74 9.55 -13.09 19.00
C PRO A 74 8.35 -13.95 19.44
N SER A 75 7.32 -13.99 18.60
CA SER A 75 6.11 -14.80 18.79
C SER A 75 6.25 -16.16 18.10
N GLY A 76 5.93 -17.24 18.82
CA GLY A 76 6.11 -18.62 18.35
C GLY A 76 7.52 -19.19 18.55
N ALA A 77 7.63 -20.52 18.47
CA ALA A 77 8.88 -21.25 18.69
C ALA A 77 9.87 -21.08 17.53
N HIS A 78 9.37 -21.01 16.28
CA HIS A 78 10.19 -20.87 15.07
C HIS A 78 10.90 -19.51 15.03
N ALA A 79 10.16 -18.41 15.22
CA ALA A 79 10.74 -17.07 15.27
C ALA A 79 11.78 -16.93 16.40
N ARG A 80 11.52 -17.51 17.58
CA ARG A 80 12.49 -17.55 18.69
C ARG A 80 13.78 -18.27 18.32
N ALA A 81 13.68 -19.42 17.65
CA ALA A 81 14.83 -20.18 17.19
C ALA A 81 15.64 -19.40 16.15
N ASN A 82 14.98 -18.80 15.16
CA ASN A 82 15.61 -17.99 14.13
C ASN A 82 16.32 -16.77 14.72
N CYS A 83 15.64 -16.00 15.58
CA CYS A 83 16.24 -14.84 16.24
C CYS A 83 17.46 -15.20 17.09
N THR A 84 17.45 -16.37 17.76
CA THR A 84 18.58 -16.80 18.59
C THR A 84 19.79 -17.19 17.75
N ARG A 85 19.58 -17.79 16.57
CA ARG A 85 20.68 -18.24 15.68
C ARG A 85 21.17 -17.16 14.72
N SER A 86 20.28 -16.43 14.07
CA SER A 86 20.61 -15.52 12.97
C SER A 86 20.41 -14.05 13.28
N GLY A 87 19.70 -13.72 14.37
CA GLY A 87 19.26 -12.35 14.68
C GLY A 87 18.14 -11.83 13.78
N SER A 88 17.46 -12.71 13.02
CA SER A 88 16.36 -12.38 12.11
C SER A 88 15.20 -13.35 12.28
N VAL A 89 13.95 -12.90 12.12
CA VAL A 89 12.78 -13.81 12.09
C VAL A 89 12.67 -14.55 10.76
N ALA A 90 13.20 -13.96 9.68
CA ALA A 90 13.05 -14.44 8.30
C ALA A 90 13.88 -15.70 7.97
N HIS A 91 14.99 -15.94 8.66
CA HIS A 91 15.91 -17.01 8.30
C HIS A 91 16.59 -17.60 9.54
N SER A 92 16.88 -18.89 9.52
CA SER A 92 17.46 -19.63 10.65
C SER A 92 18.98 -19.46 10.77
N TYR A 93 19.68 -19.16 9.68
CA TYR A 93 21.14 -19.02 9.63
C TYR A 93 21.55 -17.61 9.14
N PRO A 94 22.77 -17.13 9.45
CA PRO A 94 23.28 -15.87 8.91
C PRO A 94 23.26 -15.84 7.37
N VAL A 95 23.03 -14.68 6.76
CA VAL A 95 22.95 -14.54 5.29
C VAL A 95 24.21 -15.00 4.57
N SER A 96 25.38 -14.80 5.20
CA SER A 96 26.67 -15.26 4.69
C SER A 96 26.75 -16.79 4.52
N ALA A 97 25.94 -17.56 5.25
CA ALA A 97 25.86 -19.01 5.07
C ALA A 97 25.12 -19.41 3.78
N TYR A 98 24.23 -18.57 3.26
CA TYR A 98 23.51 -18.86 2.01
C TYR A 98 24.35 -18.61 0.76
N GLY A 99 25.63 -18.24 0.87
CA GLY A 99 26.53 -18.27 -0.28
C GLY A 99 26.68 -19.69 -0.82
N PHE A 100 26.96 -19.79 -2.12
CA PHE A 100 27.16 -21.08 -2.77
C PHE A 100 28.65 -21.36 -2.93
N ASP A 101 29.04 -22.63 -2.84
CA ASP A 101 30.45 -23.01 -2.80
C ASP A 101 31.03 -23.19 -4.20
N VAL A 102 32.27 -22.73 -4.37
CA VAL A 102 33.05 -22.76 -5.61
C VAL A 102 34.30 -23.60 -5.34
N GLN A 103 34.40 -24.76 -6.00
CA GLN A 103 35.55 -25.67 -5.84
C GLN A 103 36.54 -25.61 -7.02
N VAL A 104 36.32 -24.70 -7.97
CA VAL A 104 37.20 -24.50 -9.13
C VAL A 104 38.24 -23.43 -8.79
N GLY A 105 39.52 -23.83 -8.73
CA GLY A 105 40.63 -22.93 -8.46
C GLY A 105 41.07 -22.14 -9.69
N PHE A 106 41.62 -20.94 -9.46
CA PHE A 106 42.34 -20.21 -10.51
C PHE A 106 43.66 -20.94 -10.80
N SER A 107 43.83 -21.40 -12.04
CA SER A 107 45.05 -22.07 -12.49
C SER A 107 45.74 -21.24 -13.58
N VAL A 108 46.97 -20.80 -13.30
CA VAL A 108 47.79 -20.05 -14.27
C VAL A 108 48.16 -20.93 -15.49
N THR A 109 48.12 -22.25 -15.34
CA THR A 109 48.52 -23.19 -16.41
C THR A 109 47.36 -23.67 -17.29
N ASN A 110 46.10 -23.52 -16.86
CA ASN A 110 44.91 -23.86 -17.66
C ASN A 110 43.99 -22.64 -17.77
N LEU A 111 44.07 -21.91 -18.89
CA LEU A 111 43.22 -20.72 -19.14
C LEU A 111 41.71 -21.05 -19.12
N GLY A 112 41.31 -22.27 -19.52
CA GLY A 112 39.92 -22.71 -19.50
C GLY A 112 39.34 -22.83 -18.08
N ASP A 113 40.09 -23.46 -17.17
CA ASP A 113 39.68 -23.62 -15.76
C ASP A 113 39.62 -22.27 -15.04
N SER A 114 40.56 -21.37 -15.35
CA SER A 114 40.58 -20.00 -14.84
C SER A 114 39.38 -19.18 -15.33
N PHE A 115 38.94 -19.35 -16.58
CA PHE A 115 37.73 -18.68 -17.08
C PHE A 115 36.47 -19.20 -16.37
N LEU A 116 36.36 -20.51 -16.16
CA LEU A 116 35.23 -21.12 -15.44
C LEU A 116 35.21 -20.69 -13.95
N GLY A 117 36.36 -20.64 -13.29
CA GLY A 117 36.50 -20.12 -11.92
C GLY A 117 36.14 -18.63 -11.80
N ALA A 118 36.56 -17.81 -12.76
CA ALA A 118 36.17 -16.39 -12.83
C ALA A 118 34.66 -16.23 -13.01
N LEU A 119 34.07 -17.02 -13.93
CA LEU A 119 32.64 -17.03 -14.17
C LEU A 119 31.91 -17.38 -12.86
N GLN A 120 32.23 -18.52 -12.22
CA GLN A 120 31.64 -18.94 -10.94
C GLN A 120 31.75 -17.89 -9.82
N SER A 121 32.86 -17.16 -9.75
CA SER A 121 33.02 -16.04 -8.80
C SER A 121 32.03 -14.91 -9.07
N ILE A 122 31.78 -14.55 -10.35
CA ILE A 122 30.78 -13.56 -10.73
C ILE A 122 29.37 -14.03 -10.34
N ALA A 123 29.04 -15.31 -10.56
CA ALA A 123 27.76 -15.84 -10.08
C ALA A 123 27.63 -15.75 -8.56
N ALA A 124 28.70 -16.00 -7.81
CA ALA A 124 28.66 -15.96 -6.35
C ALA A 124 28.34 -14.54 -5.87
N LEU A 125 28.94 -13.53 -6.52
CA LEU A 125 28.63 -12.13 -6.29
C LEU A 125 27.18 -11.78 -6.64
N ILE A 126 26.69 -12.20 -7.81
CA ILE A 126 25.30 -11.95 -8.25
C ILE A 126 24.32 -12.59 -7.26
N TRP A 127 24.55 -13.84 -6.89
CA TRP A 127 23.73 -14.57 -5.94
C TRP A 127 23.70 -13.89 -4.58
N MET A 128 24.87 -13.57 -4.01
CA MET A 128 24.93 -12.88 -2.71
C MET A 128 24.25 -11.51 -2.77
N ALA A 129 24.43 -10.75 -3.85
CA ALA A 129 23.72 -9.49 -4.05
C ALA A 129 22.19 -9.69 -4.03
N LEU A 130 21.67 -10.72 -4.71
CA LEU A 130 20.25 -11.06 -4.70
C LEU A 130 19.77 -11.45 -3.29
N VAL A 131 20.52 -12.26 -2.55
CA VAL A 131 20.15 -12.65 -1.17
C VAL A 131 20.12 -11.43 -0.25
N TYR A 132 21.10 -10.53 -0.33
CA TYR A 132 21.09 -9.28 0.43
C TYR A 132 19.92 -8.38 0.06
N LEU A 133 19.55 -8.31 -1.23
CA LEU A 133 18.37 -7.56 -1.68
C LEU A 133 17.08 -8.18 -1.14
N VAL A 134 16.90 -9.50 -1.20
CA VAL A 134 15.74 -10.17 -0.61
C VAL A 134 15.66 -9.86 0.87
N LYS A 135 16.76 -10.01 1.62
CA LYS A 135 16.81 -9.64 3.03
C LYS A 135 16.42 -8.19 3.27
N ALA A 136 16.98 -7.25 2.51
CA ALA A 136 16.67 -5.84 2.65
C ALA A 136 15.18 -5.55 2.43
N VAL A 137 14.56 -6.22 1.45
CA VAL A 137 13.12 -6.09 1.19
C VAL A 137 12.27 -6.74 2.28
N LEU A 138 12.62 -7.93 2.75
CA LEU A 138 11.90 -8.58 3.85
C LEU A 138 12.01 -7.77 5.14
N LEU A 139 13.19 -7.25 5.45
CA LEU A 139 13.40 -6.32 6.55
C LEU A 139 12.52 -5.08 6.36
N LEU A 140 12.47 -4.49 5.17
CA LEU A 140 11.61 -3.35 4.87
C LEU A 140 10.12 -3.67 5.10
N LEU A 141 9.66 -4.88 4.77
CA LEU A 141 8.31 -5.35 5.10
C LEU A 141 8.11 -5.53 6.59
N GLU A 142 9.06 -6.13 7.30
CA GLU A 142 9.02 -6.24 8.75
C GLU A 142 8.92 -4.86 9.40
N TRP A 143 9.67 -3.84 8.94
CA TRP A 143 9.54 -2.48 9.44
C TRP A 143 8.19 -1.84 9.06
N ALA A 144 7.63 -2.16 7.90
CA ALA A 144 6.31 -1.67 7.50
C ALA A 144 5.16 -2.23 8.35
N PHE A 145 5.29 -3.49 8.82
CA PHE A 145 4.26 -4.23 9.57
C PHE A 145 4.52 -4.34 11.06
N SER A 146 5.77 -4.23 11.51
CA SER A 146 6.16 -4.23 12.92
C SER A 146 5.29 -3.19 13.60
N LEU A 147 4.33 -3.73 14.36
CA LEU A 147 3.36 -2.96 15.09
C LEU A 147 4.10 -1.86 15.85
N ASP A 148 3.65 -0.63 15.65
CA ASP A 148 4.13 0.58 16.32
C ASP A 148 5.45 1.24 15.89
N LEU A 149 5.69 1.38 14.57
CA LEU A 149 6.33 2.64 14.12
C LEU A 149 5.51 3.87 14.52
N LEU A 150 4.18 3.72 14.66
CA LEU A 150 3.32 4.71 15.32
C LEU A 150 3.49 4.63 16.83
N GLY A 151 3.00 3.67 17.61
CA GLY A 151 3.04 3.75 19.10
C GLY A 151 4.39 4.02 19.77
N ALA A 152 5.51 3.48 19.28
CA ALA A 152 6.84 3.81 19.82
C ALA A 152 7.21 5.28 19.48
N ALA A 153 7.09 5.67 18.20
CA ALA A 153 7.30 7.07 17.80
C ALA A 153 6.18 8.01 18.30
N MET A 154 5.01 7.51 18.68
CA MET A 154 3.84 8.25 19.15
C MET A 154 3.93 8.52 20.64
N THR A 155 4.76 7.79 21.37
CA THR A 155 5.13 8.20 22.73
C THR A 155 6.00 9.46 22.65
N ASP A 156 7.02 9.45 21.79
CA ASP A 156 7.88 10.61 21.52
C ASP A 156 7.13 11.75 20.81
N VAL A 157 6.27 11.44 19.83
CA VAL A 157 5.43 12.41 19.12
C VAL A 157 4.35 12.93 20.05
N ARG A 158 3.82 12.16 21.00
CA ARG A 158 2.92 12.68 22.04
C ARG A 158 3.67 13.63 22.95
N GLU A 159 4.87 13.30 23.40
CA GLU A 159 5.68 14.21 24.21
C GLU A 159 6.02 15.48 23.43
N THR A 160 6.37 15.35 22.15
CA THR A 160 6.65 16.48 21.25
C THR A 160 5.40 17.31 20.98
N LEU A 161 4.25 16.68 20.70
CA LEU A 161 2.95 17.35 20.50
C LEU A 161 2.49 18.02 21.79
N ASP A 162 2.71 17.41 22.95
CA ASP A 162 2.33 17.95 24.26
C ASP A 162 3.24 19.12 24.64
N ARG A 163 4.54 19.09 24.31
CA ARG A 163 5.44 20.25 24.39
C ARG A 163 5.04 21.34 23.40
N LEU A 164 4.80 21.01 22.13
CA LEU A 164 4.39 21.97 21.11
C LEU A 164 3.03 22.61 21.43
N HIS A 165 2.10 21.83 21.98
CA HIS A 165 0.79 22.32 22.40
C HIS A 165 0.90 23.18 23.65
N ARG A 166 1.70 22.82 24.66
CA ARG A 166 1.87 23.63 25.87
C ARG A 166 2.68 24.90 25.63
N ASP A 167 3.78 24.82 24.88
CA ASP A 167 4.78 25.88 24.78
C ASP A 167 4.55 26.82 23.58
N VAL A 168 3.94 26.34 22.49
CA VAL A 168 3.82 27.11 21.23
C VAL A 168 2.36 27.38 20.85
N PHE A 169 1.49 26.37 20.93
CA PHE A 169 0.08 26.45 20.49
C PHE A 169 -0.94 26.46 21.64
N GLY A 170 -0.51 26.86 22.85
CA GLY A 170 -1.28 26.74 24.08
C GLY A 170 -2.51 27.63 24.18
N GLU A 171 -2.86 27.97 25.43
CA GLU A 171 -4.07 28.73 25.79
C GLU A 171 -4.22 30.03 24.99
N SER A 172 -3.12 30.76 24.78
CA SER A 172 -3.11 32.05 24.09
C SER A 172 -3.60 31.94 22.65
N TRP A 173 -3.08 30.99 21.86
CA TRP A 173 -3.44 30.87 20.45
C TRP A 173 -4.87 30.35 20.25
N PHE A 174 -5.36 29.47 21.13
CA PHE A 174 -6.76 29.06 21.14
C PHE A 174 -7.69 30.25 21.39
N ILE A 175 -7.35 31.12 22.35
CA ILE A 175 -8.08 32.37 22.60
C ILE A 175 -8.03 33.28 21.38
N THR A 176 -6.88 33.40 20.70
CA THR A 176 -6.76 34.20 19.47
C THR A 176 -7.64 33.65 18.36
N ALA A 177 -7.66 32.32 18.16
CA ALA A 177 -8.48 31.67 17.15
C ALA A 177 -9.98 31.85 17.46
N LEU A 178 -10.39 31.71 18.73
CA LEU A 178 -11.76 31.98 19.16
C LEU A 178 -12.14 33.44 18.94
N SER A 179 -11.22 34.36 19.23
CA SER A 179 -11.41 35.80 19.05
C SER A 179 -11.57 36.15 17.57
N VAL A 180 -10.75 35.59 16.69
CA VAL A 180 -10.87 35.75 15.23
C VAL A 180 -12.19 35.18 14.71
N ALA A 181 -12.58 33.99 15.17
CA ALA A 181 -13.85 33.37 14.79
C ALA A 181 -15.06 34.21 15.26
N ALA A 182 -15.00 34.75 16.48
CA ALA A 182 -16.01 35.65 17.03
C ALA A 182 -16.08 36.97 16.24
N LEU A 183 -14.94 37.57 15.90
CA LEU A 183 -14.87 38.80 15.11
C LEU A 183 -15.43 38.59 13.70
N TRP A 184 -15.08 37.46 13.07
CA TRP A 184 -15.60 37.07 11.77
C TRP A 184 -17.11 36.83 11.79
N GLY A 185 -17.60 36.13 12.82
CA GLY A 185 -19.03 35.90 13.03
C GLY A 185 -19.80 37.22 13.22
N THR A 186 -19.24 38.13 14.01
CA THR A 186 -19.80 39.47 14.27
C THR A 186 -19.86 40.29 12.98
N TRP A 187 -18.76 40.36 12.22
CA TRP A 187 -18.71 41.06 10.93
C TRP A 187 -19.75 40.52 9.94
N ARG A 188 -19.81 39.20 9.78
CA ARG A 188 -20.70 38.56 8.79
C ARG A 188 -22.17 38.60 9.21
N GLY A 189 -22.45 38.58 10.51
CA GLY A 189 -23.80 38.63 11.07
C GLY A 189 -24.40 40.04 11.02
N LEU A 190 -23.65 41.05 11.49
CA LEU A 190 -24.13 42.43 11.62
C LEU A 190 -24.03 43.22 10.31
N LEU A 191 -22.95 43.09 9.54
CA LEU A 191 -22.72 43.95 8.36
C LEU A 191 -23.26 43.36 7.06
N GLN A 192 -23.36 42.02 6.93
CA GLN A 192 -23.86 41.39 5.71
C GLN A 192 -25.33 40.94 5.81
N GLY A 193 -25.97 41.04 6.99
CA GLY A 193 -27.40 40.74 7.17
C GLY A 193 -27.80 39.27 6.96
N ARG A 194 -26.85 38.33 6.92
CA ARG A 194 -27.10 36.90 6.64
C ARG A 194 -27.03 36.06 7.91
N THR A 195 -27.98 36.27 8.81
CA THR A 195 -28.02 35.67 10.17
C THR A 195 -28.12 34.13 10.16
N SER A 196 -28.88 33.55 9.22
CA SER A 196 -29.02 32.08 9.13
C SER A 196 -27.75 31.36 8.67
N GLN A 197 -26.99 31.97 7.74
CA GLN A 197 -25.73 31.40 7.23
C GLN A 197 -24.58 31.51 8.23
N THR A 198 -24.63 32.50 9.14
CA THR A 198 -23.59 32.69 10.16
C THR A 198 -23.69 31.66 11.28
N ILE A 199 -24.90 31.30 11.71
CA ILE A 199 -25.11 30.28 12.76
C ILE A 199 -24.59 28.92 12.31
N THR A 200 -24.90 28.49 11.09
CA THR A 200 -24.40 27.22 10.54
C THR A 200 -22.89 27.22 10.38
N GLY A 201 -22.31 28.34 9.91
CA GLY A 201 -20.86 28.50 9.77
C GLY A 201 -20.12 28.43 11.10
N LEU A 202 -20.63 29.08 12.15
CA LEU A 202 -20.07 29.04 13.50
C LEU A 202 -20.22 27.66 14.15
N GLY A 203 -21.39 27.03 13.99
CA GLY A 203 -21.61 25.65 14.44
C GLY A 203 -20.65 24.66 13.78
N ALA A 204 -20.41 24.79 12.47
CA ALA A 204 -19.45 23.96 11.75
C ALA A 204 -18.01 24.18 12.23
N THR A 205 -17.61 25.42 12.52
CA THR A 205 -16.26 25.69 13.05
C THR A 205 -16.05 25.08 14.43
N VAL A 206 -17.02 25.22 15.34
CA VAL A 206 -16.94 24.61 16.68
C VAL A 206 -16.93 23.09 16.56
N GLY A 207 -17.80 22.52 15.72
CA GLY A 207 -17.85 21.07 15.50
C GLY A 207 -16.52 20.50 14.97
N LEU A 208 -15.92 21.14 13.96
CA LEU A 208 -14.62 20.71 13.41
C LEU A 208 -13.48 20.86 14.41
N MET A 209 -13.47 21.93 15.20
CA MET A 209 -12.49 22.12 16.28
C MET A 209 -12.61 21.03 17.35
N VAL A 210 -13.83 20.65 17.76
CA VAL A 210 -14.07 19.55 18.71
C VAL A 210 -13.58 18.23 18.13
N VAL A 211 -13.88 17.93 16.86
CA VAL A 211 -13.38 16.72 16.18
C VAL A 211 -11.85 16.71 16.13
N GLY A 212 -11.23 17.83 15.77
CA GLY A 212 -9.78 17.98 15.80
C GLY A 212 -9.19 17.72 17.19
N LEU A 213 -9.83 18.27 18.23
CA LEU A 213 -9.38 18.12 19.62
C LEU A 213 -9.48 16.67 20.09
N VAL A 214 -10.52 15.92 19.68
CA VAL A 214 -10.64 14.48 19.98
C VAL A 214 -9.49 13.70 19.33
N ILE A 215 -9.13 14.01 18.09
CA ILE A 215 -8.00 13.36 17.40
C ILE A 215 -6.67 13.69 18.08
N VAL A 216 -6.45 14.94 18.47
CA VAL A 216 -5.18 15.41 19.08
C VAL A 216 -5.04 14.97 20.54
N SER A 217 -6.13 14.93 21.31
CA SER A 217 -6.11 14.56 22.74
C SER A 217 -5.90 13.07 22.97
N ASN A 218 -6.35 12.21 22.04
CA ASN A 218 -6.11 10.78 22.10
C ASN A 218 -5.76 10.20 20.72
N PRO A 219 -4.56 10.48 20.20
CA PRO A 219 -4.18 10.05 18.86
C PRO A 219 -3.94 8.53 18.79
N LEU A 220 -3.57 7.91 19.92
CA LEU A 220 -3.45 6.45 20.08
C LEU A 220 -4.83 5.78 20.01
N GLY A 221 -5.83 6.30 20.72
CA GLY A 221 -7.19 5.75 20.74
C GLY A 221 -7.98 5.95 19.45
N THR A 222 -7.65 6.96 18.65
CA THR A 222 -8.36 7.26 17.39
C THR A 222 -7.63 6.69 16.17
N VAL A 223 -6.53 7.32 15.76
CA VAL A 223 -5.80 6.95 14.55
C VAL A 223 -4.92 5.72 14.78
N GLY A 224 -4.36 5.57 15.97
CA GLY A 224 -3.63 4.36 16.38
C GLY A 224 -4.51 3.11 16.30
N HIS A 225 -5.73 3.17 16.84
CA HIS A 225 -6.69 2.05 16.76
C HIS A 225 -7.12 1.73 15.33
N ALA A 226 -7.33 2.74 14.48
CA ALA A 226 -7.65 2.53 13.06
C ALA A 226 -6.49 1.86 12.30
N SER A 227 -5.25 2.28 12.56
CA SER A 227 -4.04 1.66 11.99
C SER A 227 -3.85 0.23 12.50
N LYS A 228 -4.09 -0.02 13.79
CA LYS A 228 -4.00 -1.36 14.38
C LYS A 228 -5.05 -2.30 13.78
N LEU A 229 -6.30 -1.87 13.69
CA LEU A 229 -7.36 -2.64 13.03
C LEU A 229 -7.00 -3.00 11.59
N ALA A 230 -6.37 -2.07 10.86
CA ALA A 230 -5.95 -2.33 9.49
C ALA A 230 -4.81 -3.37 9.39
N ASN A 231 -3.91 -3.35 10.37
CA ASN A 231 -2.84 -4.34 10.46
C ASN A 231 -3.40 -5.72 10.86
N ASP A 232 -4.25 -5.76 11.88
CA ASP A 232 -4.90 -6.97 12.38
C ASP A 232 -5.76 -7.63 11.28
N ALA A 233 -6.49 -6.84 10.48
CA ALA A 233 -7.26 -7.34 9.36
C ALA A 233 -6.38 -7.96 8.26
N ALA A 234 -5.26 -7.31 7.91
CA ALA A 234 -4.33 -7.84 6.92
C ALA A 234 -3.67 -9.14 7.39
N VAL A 235 -3.27 -9.17 8.66
CA VAL A 235 -2.63 -10.33 9.24
C VAL A 235 -3.62 -11.47 9.48
N GLY A 236 -4.88 -11.18 9.82
CA GLY A 236 -5.93 -12.20 9.90
C GLY A 236 -6.21 -12.88 8.57
N ILE A 237 -6.19 -12.11 7.46
CA ILE A 237 -6.27 -12.68 6.11
C ILE A 237 -5.05 -13.56 5.81
N LEU A 238 -3.85 -13.10 6.19
CA LEU A 238 -2.62 -13.86 6.05
C LEU A 238 -2.70 -15.18 6.83
N ALA A 239 -3.08 -15.15 8.11
CA ALA A 239 -3.25 -16.33 8.96
C ALA A 239 -4.26 -17.33 8.38
N ALA A 240 -5.42 -16.83 7.92
CA ALA A 240 -6.44 -17.65 7.27
C ALA A 240 -5.91 -18.35 6.00
N SER A 241 -5.01 -17.69 5.26
CA SER A 241 -4.44 -18.24 4.03
C SER A 241 -3.27 -19.19 4.24
N THR A 242 -2.45 -18.95 5.27
CA THR A 242 -1.29 -19.79 5.59
C THR A 242 -1.68 -21.01 6.42
N GLY A 243 -2.87 -21.00 7.02
CA GLY A 243 -3.34 -22.02 7.98
C GLY A 243 -2.79 -21.80 9.39
N SER A 244 -2.24 -20.61 9.66
CA SER A 244 -1.76 -20.24 10.99
C SER A 244 -2.95 -19.86 11.90
N PRO A 245 -2.88 -20.07 13.22
CA PRO A 245 -3.93 -19.67 14.15
C PRO A 245 -4.25 -18.18 14.02
N VAL A 246 -5.53 -17.83 13.91
CA VAL A 246 -5.98 -16.43 13.76
C VAL A 246 -5.73 -15.60 15.03
N ASP A 247 -5.53 -16.26 16.17
CA ASP A 247 -5.39 -15.64 17.48
C ASP A 247 -4.00 -15.02 17.75
N ASP A 248 -3.01 -15.23 16.87
CA ASP A 248 -1.64 -14.67 17.01
C ASP A 248 -1.14 -14.04 15.69
N PRO A 249 -1.44 -12.74 15.45
CA PRO A 249 -1.09 -12.09 14.21
C PRO A 249 0.43 -11.94 14.00
N GLU A 250 1.19 -11.64 15.05
CA GLU A 250 2.65 -11.46 14.93
C GLU A 250 3.34 -12.75 14.45
N ARG A 251 2.81 -13.91 14.87
CA ARG A 251 3.27 -15.21 14.41
C ARG A 251 2.98 -15.44 12.92
N ALA A 252 1.78 -15.12 12.45
CA ALA A 252 1.43 -15.28 11.03
C ALA A 252 2.33 -14.45 10.10
N LEU A 253 2.72 -13.25 10.52
CA LEU A 253 3.69 -12.42 9.78
C LEU A 253 5.08 -13.06 9.76
N SER A 254 5.57 -13.51 10.91
CA SER A 254 6.90 -14.12 11.03
C SER A 254 7.00 -15.42 10.23
N ASP A 255 5.96 -16.27 10.28
CA ASP A 255 5.85 -17.48 9.47
C ASP A 255 5.80 -17.15 7.97
N ALA A 256 5.08 -16.10 7.56
CA ALA A 256 5.02 -15.69 6.16
C ALA A 256 6.34 -15.13 5.64
N VAL A 257 7.02 -14.27 6.42
CA VAL A 257 8.33 -13.72 6.04
C VAL A 257 9.38 -14.82 5.95
N SER A 258 9.38 -15.76 6.90
CA SER A 258 10.24 -16.95 6.85
C SER A 258 9.94 -17.80 5.61
N GLY A 259 8.66 -18.08 5.33
CA GLY A 259 8.26 -18.86 4.17
C GLY A 259 8.64 -18.20 2.83
N ILE A 260 8.59 -16.87 2.73
CA ILE A 260 9.07 -16.17 1.53
C ILE A 260 10.58 -16.32 1.40
N PHE A 261 11.34 -16.15 2.49
CA PHE A 261 12.79 -16.34 2.45
C PHE A 261 13.15 -17.76 2.03
N ASP A 262 12.47 -18.76 2.56
CA ASP A 262 12.71 -20.15 2.20
C ASP A 262 12.45 -20.38 0.70
N GLN A 263 11.29 -19.92 0.21
CA GLN A 263 10.92 -20.06 -1.20
C GLN A 263 11.83 -19.27 -2.16
N THR A 264 12.33 -18.11 -1.76
CA THR A 264 13.09 -17.20 -2.64
C THR A 264 14.60 -17.32 -2.50
N VAL A 265 15.11 -17.87 -1.39
CA VAL A 265 16.54 -17.98 -1.09
C VAL A 265 16.94 -19.42 -0.77
N ARG A 266 16.34 -20.06 0.25
CA ARG A 266 16.77 -21.39 0.70
C ARG A 266 16.59 -22.45 -0.38
N ASP A 267 15.41 -22.54 -0.98
CA ASP A 267 15.13 -23.57 -1.98
C ASP A 267 15.93 -23.34 -3.28
N PRO A 268 16.00 -22.09 -3.82
CA PRO A 268 16.89 -21.82 -4.95
C PRO A 268 18.37 -22.04 -4.64
N TRP A 269 18.83 -21.77 -3.42
CA TRP A 269 20.19 -22.12 -2.99
C TRP A 269 20.43 -23.63 -3.05
N CYS A 270 19.49 -24.43 -2.56
CA CYS A 270 19.56 -25.89 -2.63
C CYS A 270 19.61 -26.41 -4.06
N ALA A 271 18.81 -25.83 -4.95
CA ALA A 271 18.85 -26.14 -6.37
C ALA A 271 20.20 -25.77 -7.01
N LEU A 272 20.79 -24.62 -6.65
CA LEU A 272 22.08 -24.17 -7.15
C LEU A 272 23.27 -24.94 -6.57
N GLN A 273 23.17 -25.43 -5.33
CA GLN A 273 24.27 -26.09 -4.62
C GLN A 273 24.32 -27.60 -4.88
N PHE A 274 23.16 -28.25 -4.96
CA PHE A 274 23.05 -29.72 -5.04
C PHE A 274 22.28 -30.21 -6.27
N GLY A 275 21.68 -29.31 -7.04
CA GLY A 275 20.80 -29.67 -8.16
C GLY A 275 19.45 -30.27 -7.72
N SER A 276 19.12 -30.23 -6.43
CA SER A 276 17.86 -30.76 -5.90
C SER A 276 17.51 -30.14 -4.56
N VAL A 277 16.26 -29.72 -4.42
CA VAL A 277 15.70 -29.19 -3.16
C VAL A 277 15.30 -30.33 -2.24
N GLU A 278 14.83 -31.43 -2.80
CA GLU A 278 14.41 -32.63 -2.06
C GLU A 278 15.56 -33.22 -1.24
N TYR A 279 16.80 -33.17 -1.76
CA TYR A 279 17.98 -33.59 -1.01
C TYR A 279 18.24 -32.70 0.20
N CYS A 280 18.06 -31.38 0.06
CA CYS A 280 18.23 -30.43 1.15
C CYS A 280 17.24 -30.64 2.30
N ASP A 281 16.00 -31.02 1.96
CA ASP A 281 14.93 -31.25 2.92
C ASP A 281 14.96 -32.64 3.57
N GLN A 282 15.71 -33.58 2.98
CA GLN A 282 15.94 -34.88 3.61
C GLN A 282 16.69 -34.74 4.94
N ALA A 283 16.29 -35.57 5.91
CA ALA A 283 16.98 -35.67 7.18
C ALA A 283 18.44 -36.10 6.98
N ALA A 284 19.35 -35.48 7.73
CA ALA A 284 20.75 -35.84 7.73
C ALA A 284 20.96 -37.28 8.21
N LYS A 285 22.07 -37.90 7.83
CA LYS A 285 22.34 -39.31 8.13
C LYS A 285 22.36 -39.54 9.65
N GLY A 286 21.51 -40.44 10.11
CA GLY A 286 21.41 -40.77 11.54
C GLY A 286 20.63 -39.76 12.38
N GLU A 287 20.10 -38.70 11.77
CA GLU A 287 19.32 -37.66 12.44
C GLU A 287 17.84 -37.74 12.04
N ARG A 288 16.95 -37.26 12.92
CA ARG A 288 15.50 -37.18 12.64
C ARG A 288 14.99 -35.76 12.47
N THR A 289 15.71 -34.77 13.00
CA THR A 289 15.24 -33.38 13.11
C THR A 289 16.11 -32.39 12.34
N ILE A 290 17.33 -32.75 11.98
CA ILE A 290 18.27 -31.89 11.27
C ILE A 290 18.26 -32.31 9.80
N THR A 291 18.09 -31.36 8.88
CA THR A 291 18.12 -31.65 7.44
C THR A 291 19.54 -31.57 6.88
N ASN A 292 19.75 -32.08 5.67
CA ASN A 292 21.02 -31.91 4.97
C ASN A 292 21.37 -30.42 4.77
N ALA A 293 20.37 -29.56 4.50
CA ALA A 293 20.58 -28.12 4.40
C ALA A 293 21.11 -27.52 5.71
N ASP A 294 20.55 -27.91 6.85
CA ASP A 294 20.94 -27.41 8.18
C ASP A 294 22.41 -27.68 8.50
N VAL A 295 22.91 -28.88 8.14
CA VAL A 295 24.31 -29.27 8.33
C VAL A 295 25.26 -28.36 7.52
N TRP A 296 24.85 -27.96 6.32
CA TRP A 296 25.67 -27.10 5.46
C TRP A 296 25.56 -25.62 5.84
N LEU A 297 24.37 -25.15 6.22
CA LEU A 297 24.11 -23.75 6.59
C LEU A 297 24.67 -23.39 7.98
N GLU A 298 25.03 -24.37 8.81
CA GLU A 298 25.74 -24.15 10.07
C GLU A 298 27.12 -23.49 9.87
N TYR A 299 27.72 -23.67 8.68
CA TYR A 299 29.01 -23.09 8.32
C TYR A 299 28.88 -22.03 7.22
N PRO A 300 29.72 -20.98 7.24
CA PRO A 300 29.71 -19.96 6.21
C PRO A 300 30.12 -20.53 4.85
N ALA A 301 29.64 -19.90 3.77
CA ALA A 301 30.02 -20.26 2.42
C ALA A 301 31.53 -20.11 2.19
N ALA A 302 32.10 -20.97 1.34
CA ALA A 302 33.53 -21.04 1.02
C ALA A 302 34.47 -21.32 2.22
N SER A 303 33.93 -21.75 3.36
CA SER A 303 34.72 -22.13 4.54
C SER A 303 35.48 -23.44 4.36
N ARG A 304 36.56 -23.64 5.15
CA ARG A 304 37.28 -24.93 5.21
C ARG A 304 36.34 -26.07 5.62
N GLN A 305 35.37 -25.81 6.49
CA GLN A 305 34.37 -26.77 6.96
C GLN A 305 33.43 -27.22 5.83
N ARG A 306 32.91 -26.28 5.04
CA ARG A 306 32.10 -26.62 3.85
C ARG A 306 32.87 -27.40 2.79
N ARG A 307 34.16 -27.11 2.60
CA ARG A 307 35.04 -27.93 1.76
C ARG A 307 35.16 -29.36 2.30
N GLY A 308 35.32 -29.53 3.61
CA GLY A 308 35.30 -30.85 4.26
C GLY A 308 33.99 -31.61 4.05
N LEU A 309 32.84 -30.93 4.18
CA LEU A 309 31.51 -31.51 3.89
C LEU A 309 31.38 -31.95 2.43
N TYR A 310 31.94 -31.17 1.50
CA TYR A 310 31.99 -31.51 0.07
C TYR A 310 32.80 -32.79 -0.20
N HIS A 311 33.99 -32.93 0.40
CA HIS A 311 34.80 -34.14 0.25
C HIS A 311 34.09 -35.38 0.82
N LEU A 312 33.43 -35.24 1.99
CA LEU A 312 32.60 -36.31 2.57
C LEU A 312 31.43 -36.70 1.66
N LEU A 313 30.75 -35.72 1.06
CA LEU A 313 29.66 -35.95 0.11
C LEU A 313 30.14 -36.71 -1.13
N LYS A 314 31.35 -36.41 -1.62
CA LYS A 314 31.99 -37.12 -2.73
C LYS A 314 32.46 -38.53 -2.33
N GLY A 315 32.69 -38.75 -1.03
CA GLY A 315 33.22 -39.99 -0.47
C GLY A 315 34.75 -40.05 -0.51
N GLU A 316 35.39 -38.89 -0.43
CA GLU A 316 36.83 -38.69 -0.21
C GLU A 316 37.08 -38.43 1.29
N ASP A 317 38.31 -38.66 1.76
CA ASP A 317 38.67 -38.41 3.15
C ASP A 317 38.56 -36.90 3.48
N ALA A 318 37.83 -36.55 4.54
CA ALA A 318 37.62 -35.16 4.97
C ALA A 318 38.92 -34.41 5.31
N GLU A 319 40.02 -35.14 5.53
CA GLU A 319 41.35 -34.59 5.84
C GLU A 319 42.17 -34.22 4.59
N GLY A 320 41.62 -34.40 3.38
CA GLY A 320 42.24 -34.01 2.11
C GLY A 320 42.24 -32.50 1.85
N GLY A 321 42.69 -31.69 2.80
CA GLY A 321 42.89 -30.26 2.63
C GLY A 321 44.09 -29.96 1.74
N GLY A 322 43.82 -29.64 0.46
CA GLY A 322 44.71 -28.81 -0.36
C GLY A 322 45.51 -29.53 -1.45
N ARG A 323 45.16 -29.28 -2.72
CA ARG A 323 46.19 -28.94 -3.69
C ARG A 323 46.41 -27.43 -3.59
N PRO A 324 47.64 -26.95 -3.38
CA PRO A 324 47.90 -25.56 -3.08
C PRO A 324 47.50 -24.68 -4.26
N GLY A 325 46.70 -23.65 -3.99
CA GLY A 325 46.50 -22.55 -4.93
C GLY A 325 47.79 -21.73 -5.04
N VAL A 326 47.92 -20.94 -6.10
CA VAL A 326 49.13 -20.15 -6.41
C VAL A 326 49.55 -19.19 -5.27
N VAL A 327 48.63 -18.87 -4.35
CA VAL A 327 48.93 -18.10 -3.11
C VAL A 327 49.77 -18.89 -2.09
N ASP A 328 49.59 -20.21 -1.98
CA ASP A 328 50.41 -21.06 -1.10
C ASP A 328 51.81 -21.30 -1.68
N ALA A 329 51.94 -21.28 -3.02
CA ALA A 329 53.24 -21.37 -3.68
C ALA A 329 54.13 -20.13 -3.45
N LEU A 330 53.52 -18.99 -3.09
CA LEU A 330 54.22 -17.78 -2.67
C LEU A 330 54.48 -17.75 -1.14
N ALA A 331 53.81 -18.62 -0.37
CA ALA A 331 54.00 -18.81 1.06
C ALA A 331 55.01 -19.94 1.36
N GLY A 332 56.21 -19.85 0.79
CA GLY A 332 57.35 -20.63 1.28
C GLY A 332 57.63 -20.33 2.76
N PRO A 333 58.55 -21.06 3.43
CA PRO A 333 58.84 -20.90 4.86
C PRO A 333 59.25 -19.48 5.29
N LEU A 334 59.60 -18.62 4.33
CA LEU A 334 59.90 -17.20 4.54
C LEU A 334 58.67 -16.27 4.40
N GLY A 335 57.60 -16.70 3.72
CA GLY A 335 56.35 -15.95 3.54
C GLY A 335 55.34 -16.15 4.69
N GLY A 336 55.32 -17.34 5.30
CA GLY A 336 54.46 -17.65 6.44
C GLY A 336 54.71 -16.73 7.64
N ALA A 337 55.97 -16.45 7.97
CA ALA A 337 56.35 -15.56 9.07
C ALA A 337 55.97 -14.08 8.83
N ALA A 338 55.94 -13.64 7.56
CA ALA A 338 55.56 -12.27 7.20
C ALA A 338 54.04 -12.06 7.24
N LEU A 339 53.26 -13.09 6.93
CA LEU A 339 51.80 -13.07 6.99
C LEU A 339 51.30 -13.20 8.44
N ASP A 340 51.97 -13.99 9.27
CA ASP A 340 51.66 -14.15 10.69
C ASP A 340 51.92 -12.85 11.50
N ALA A 341 52.97 -12.10 11.13
CA ALA A 341 53.26 -10.78 11.68
C ALA A 341 52.24 -9.69 11.29
N VAL A 342 51.40 -9.93 10.28
CA VAL A 342 50.30 -9.04 9.82
C VAL A 342 48.92 -9.58 10.22
N GLY A 343 48.87 -10.69 10.99
CA GLY A 343 47.60 -11.31 11.43
C GLY A 343 46.86 -12.08 10.33
N ILE A 344 47.58 -12.50 9.28
CA ILE A 344 47.10 -13.34 8.16
C ILE A 344 47.87 -14.68 8.16
N GLY A 345 48.39 -15.12 9.31
CA GLY A 345 48.92 -16.47 9.49
C GLY A 345 47.82 -17.44 9.85
N ASP A 346 47.93 -18.68 9.36
CA ASP A 346 47.05 -19.79 9.70
C ASP A 346 47.10 -20.08 11.21
N GLY A 347 46.23 -19.40 11.97
CA GLY A 347 45.82 -19.89 13.28
C GLY A 347 45.22 -21.29 13.14
N GLU A 348 45.43 -22.16 14.13
CA GLU A 348 44.86 -23.51 14.21
C GLU A 348 43.32 -23.45 14.15
N ASP A 349 42.78 -23.49 12.93
CA ASP A 349 41.34 -23.48 12.68
C ASP A 349 40.75 -24.88 12.91
N PRO A 350 39.55 -25.00 13.51
CA PRO A 350 39.01 -26.29 13.95
C PRO A 350 38.67 -27.21 12.78
N LYS A 351 39.22 -28.44 12.81
CA LYS A 351 38.80 -29.57 11.97
C LYS A 351 37.29 -29.82 12.09
N LEU A 352 36.68 -30.37 11.04
CA LEU A 352 35.26 -30.73 11.05
C LEU A 352 34.97 -31.70 12.21
N PRO A 353 34.06 -31.36 13.15
CA PRO A 353 33.76 -32.22 14.30
C PRO A 353 33.31 -33.62 13.87
N ASP A 354 33.76 -34.64 14.59
CA ASP A 354 33.52 -36.06 14.27
C ASP A 354 32.03 -36.40 14.21
N GLU A 355 31.23 -35.75 15.06
CA GLU A 355 29.77 -35.85 15.06
C GLU A 355 29.16 -35.39 13.72
N VAL A 356 29.67 -34.31 13.15
CA VAL A 356 29.19 -33.76 11.87
C VAL A 356 29.64 -34.62 10.70
N ARG A 357 30.83 -35.23 10.78
CA ARG A 357 31.31 -36.19 9.78
C ARG A 357 30.37 -37.40 9.65
N GLY A 358 29.80 -37.85 10.76
CA GLY A 358 28.81 -38.94 10.79
C GLY A 358 27.47 -38.62 10.14
N ARG A 359 27.12 -37.33 10.00
CA ARG A 359 25.83 -36.85 9.49
C ARG A 359 25.74 -36.73 7.97
N VAL A 360 26.86 -36.77 7.25
CA VAL A 360 26.89 -36.66 5.78
C VAL A 360 26.88 -38.04 5.14
N ALA A 361 25.92 -38.28 4.25
CA ALA A 361 25.88 -39.47 3.41
C ALA A 361 26.64 -39.24 2.10
N LYS A 362 27.43 -40.23 1.67
CA LYS A 362 28.12 -40.21 0.38
C LYS A 362 27.09 -40.18 -0.75
N ASN A 363 27.13 -39.14 -1.58
CA ASN A 363 26.31 -38.97 -2.76
C ASN A 363 27.03 -38.08 -3.80
N PRO A 364 27.90 -38.65 -4.64
CA PRO A 364 28.74 -37.88 -5.57
C PRO A 364 27.94 -37.17 -6.66
N GLU A 365 26.75 -37.67 -7.04
CA GLU A 365 25.89 -37.03 -8.03
C GLU A 365 25.45 -35.63 -7.56
N ARG A 366 25.17 -35.47 -6.27
CA ARG A 366 24.77 -34.19 -5.66
C ARG A 366 25.92 -33.19 -5.53
N ALA A 367 27.16 -33.66 -5.56
CA ALA A 367 28.35 -32.81 -5.55
C ALA A 367 28.69 -32.25 -6.95
N SER A 368 28.17 -32.85 -8.02
CA SER A 368 28.53 -32.52 -9.41
C SER A 368 28.25 -31.06 -9.82
N MET A 369 27.23 -30.42 -9.22
CA MET A 369 26.91 -29.00 -9.45
C MET A 369 28.00 -28.04 -8.95
N GLN A 370 28.85 -28.47 -8.01
CA GLN A 370 29.93 -27.67 -7.43
C GLN A 370 31.25 -27.80 -8.22
N GLU A 371 31.33 -28.77 -9.13
CA GLU A 371 32.51 -29.05 -9.96
C GLU A 371 32.53 -28.23 -11.27
N ALA A 372 33.67 -28.23 -11.97
CA ALA A 372 33.84 -27.51 -13.24
C ALA A 372 32.79 -27.92 -14.31
N GLY A 373 32.42 -29.21 -14.37
CA GLY A 373 31.40 -29.73 -15.29
C GLY A 373 29.97 -29.27 -14.99
N GLY A 374 29.66 -28.90 -13.73
CA GLY A 374 28.37 -28.36 -13.31
C GLY A 374 28.20 -26.86 -13.53
N THR A 375 29.25 -26.16 -13.97
CA THR A 375 29.26 -24.68 -14.09
C THR A 375 28.16 -24.18 -15.01
N VAL A 376 28.09 -24.67 -16.25
CA VAL A 376 27.12 -24.20 -17.26
C VAL A 376 25.66 -24.39 -16.81
N PRO A 377 25.22 -25.58 -16.35
CA PRO A 377 23.84 -25.75 -15.88
C PRO A 377 23.55 -24.90 -14.64
N ARG A 378 24.53 -24.71 -13.74
CA ARG A 378 24.39 -23.83 -12.57
C ARG A 378 24.21 -22.37 -12.97
N PHE A 379 24.92 -21.89 -13.99
CA PHE A 379 24.75 -20.53 -14.54
C PHE A 379 23.39 -20.33 -15.18
N ALA A 380 22.95 -21.28 -16.00
CA ALA A 380 21.63 -21.23 -16.63
C ALA A 380 20.51 -21.23 -15.57
N LEU A 381 20.65 -22.07 -14.55
CA LEU A 381 19.72 -22.12 -13.43
C LEU A 381 19.75 -20.83 -12.60
N LEU A 382 20.94 -20.26 -12.33
CA LEU A 382 21.07 -18.99 -11.64
C LEU A 382 20.42 -17.85 -12.41
N ALA A 383 20.58 -17.79 -13.74
CA ALA A 383 19.93 -16.76 -14.55
C ALA A 383 18.40 -16.83 -14.43
N LEU A 384 17.82 -18.04 -14.47
CA LEU A 384 16.39 -18.24 -14.28
C LEU A 384 15.92 -17.87 -12.87
N ILE A 385 16.67 -18.28 -11.85
CA ILE A 385 16.41 -17.92 -10.45
C ILE A 385 16.49 -16.40 -10.27
N ALA A 386 17.50 -15.75 -10.82
CA ALA A 386 17.68 -14.30 -10.74
C ALA A 386 16.48 -13.55 -11.33
N VAL A 387 15.89 -14.04 -12.43
CA VAL A 387 14.66 -13.44 -13.01
C VAL A 387 13.48 -13.54 -12.04
N GLY A 388 13.30 -14.68 -11.37
CA GLY A 388 12.24 -14.88 -10.37
C GLY A 388 12.45 -14.04 -9.11
N MET A 389 13.66 -14.09 -8.55
CA MET A 389 14.02 -13.28 -7.38
C MET A 389 13.88 -11.79 -7.66
N THR A 390 14.30 -11.32 -8.84
CA THR A 390 14.14 -9.91 -9.22
C THR A 390 12.67 -9.51 -9.27
N GLY A 391 11.80 -10.37 -9.82
CA GLY A 391 10.35 -10.14 -9.81
C GLY A 391 9.80 -10.03 -8.38
N ALA A 392 10.18 -10.95 -7.49
CA ALA A 392 9.79 -10.93 -6.09
C ALA A 392 10.30 -9.67 -5.36
N ILE A 393 11.59 -9.35 -5.52
CA ILE A 393 12.24 -8.16 -4.94
C ILE A 393 11.50 -6.90 -5.36
N VAL A 394 11.27 -6.71 -6.67
CA VAL A 394 10.63 -5.50 -7.21
C VAL A 394 9.18 -5.37 -6.73
N LEU A 395 8.41 -6.48 -6.71
CA LEU A 395 7.04 -6.45 -6.22
C LEU A 395 6.96 -6.14 -4.73
N LEU A 396 7.71 -6.88 -3.91
CA LEU A 396 7.70 -6.75 -2.46
C LEU A 396 8.26 -5.40 -2.02
N ALA A 397 9.31 -4.90 -2.67
CA ALA A 397 9.84 -3.56 -2.43
C ALA A 397 8.81 -2.48 -2.77
N TYR A 398 8.11 -2.60 -3.90
CA TYR A 398 7.04 -1.67 -4.27
C TYR A 398 5.94 -1.61 -3.20
N ILE A 399 5.45 -2.76 -2.76
CA ILE A 399 4.40 -2.85 -1.73
C ILE A 399 4.91 -2.30 -0.40
N GLY A 400 6.09 -2.72 0.04
CA GLY A 400 6.68 -2.28 1.30
C GLY A 400 6.94 -0.78 1.34
N VAL A 401 7.49 -0.19 0.26
CA VAL A 401 7.71 1.27 0.18
C VAL A 401 6.37 2.01 0.24
N ARG A 402 5.32 1.50 -0.41
CA ARG A 402 3.97 2.11 -0.33
C ARG A 402 3.39 2.05 1.08
N LEU A 403 3.56 0.94 1.78
CA LEU A 403 3.13 0.79 3.18
C LEU A 403 3.87 1.75 4.13
N LEU A 404 5.19 1.88 3.94
CA LEU A 404 6.00 2.83 4.71
C LEU A 404 5.60 4.27 4.41
N LEU A 405 5.45 4.66 3.13
CA LEU A 405 5.01 6.00 2.74
C LEU A 405 3.63 6.33 3.31
N ALA A 406 2.68 5.39 3.31
CA ALA A 406 1.37 5.58 3.90
C ALA A 406 1.45 5.79 5.43
N SER A 407 2.32 5.04 6.11
CA SER A 407 2.57 5.18 7.55
C SER A 407 3.24 6.51 7.89
N ILE A 408 4.27 6.91 7.13
CA ILE A 408 4.97 8.19 7.28
C ILE A 408 4.04 9.36 7.01
N LEU A 409 3.23 9.31 5.95
CA LEU A 409 2.26 10.35 5.63
C LEU A 409 1.21 10.50 6.73
N THR A 410 0.75 9.39 7.31
CA THR A 410 -0.16 9.40 8.46
C THR A 410 0.48 10.11 9.66
N LEU A 411 1.72 9.77 10.00
CA LEU A 411 2.46 10.40 11.10
C LEU A 411 2.70 11.89 10.84
N LEU A 412 3.09 12.26 9.62
CA LEU A 412 3.29 13.65 9.21
C LEU A 412 1.99 14.46 9.34
N LEU A 413 0.87 13.92 8.85
CA LEU A 413 -0.43 14.58 8.94
C LEU A 413 -0.90 14.71 10.39
N LEU A 414 -0.61 13.73 11.25
CA LEU A 414 -0.86 13.81 12.69
C LEU A 414 0.00 14.87 13.37
N LEU A 415 1.27 15.01 12.99
CA LEU A 415 2.14 16.05 13.53
C LEU A 415 1.65 17.46 13.15
N PHE A 416 1.03 17.61 11.97
CA PHE A 416 0.36 18.84 11.56
C PHE A 416 -1.01 19.08 12.22
N ALA A 417 -1.56 18.10 12.96
CA ALA A 417 -2.90 18.20 13.53
C ALA A 417 -3.12 19.44 14.41
N PRO A 418 -2.19 19.87 15.30
CA PRO A 418 -2.38 21.08 16.12
C PRO A 418 -2.58 22.33 15.27
N VAL A 419 -1.79 22.50 14.20
CA VAL A 419 -1.88 23.66 13.29
C VAL A 419 -3.21 23.65 12.53
N VAL A 420 -3.59 22.49 12.01
CA VAL A 420 -4.81 22.35 11.20
C VAL A 420 -6.08 22.47 12.05
N LEU A 421 -6.03 22.09 13.33
CA LEU A 421 -7.14 22.25 14.28
C LEU A 421 -7.64 23.69 14.37
N LEU A 422 -6.75 24.65 14.11
CA LEU A 422 -7.02 26.09 14.19
C LEU A 422 -7.56 26.63 12.86
N ALA A 423 -7.38 25.89 11.76
CA ALA A 423 -7.81 26.30 10.42
C ALA A 423 -9.31 26.67 10.38
N PRO A 424 -10.26 25.92 10.97
CA PRO A 424 -11.67 26.28 10.95
C PRO A 424 -11.97 27.71 11.46
N ALA A 425 -11.20 28.25 12.40
CA ALA A 425 -11.41 29.62 12.92
C ALA A 425 -11.30 30.70 11.85
N PHE A 426 -10.58 30.44 10.75
CA PHE A 426 -10.36 31.40 9.65
C PHE A 426 -11.49 31.40 8.60
N GLY A 427 -12.68 30.88 8.94
CA GLY A 427 -13.85 30.92 8.07
C GLY A 427 -13.92 29.75 7.07
N GLU A 428 -14.46 30.00 5.87
CA GLU A 428 -14.79 28.94 4.89
C GLU A 428 -13.55 28.23 4.32
N SER A 429 -12.52 29.00 3.95
CA SER A 429 -11.24 28.46 3.46
C SER A 429 -10.54 27.61 4.52
N GLY A 430 -10.62 28.04 5.78
CA GLY A 430 -10.14 27.32 6.94
C GLY A 430 -10.81 25.96 7.16
N ARG A 431 -12.14 25.91 7.09
CA ARG A 431 -12.92 24.66 7.16
C ARG A 431 -12.60 23.72 6.00
N ALA A 432 -12.53 24.25 4.78
CA ALA A 432 -12.15 23.47 3.60
C ALA A 432 -10.75 22.83 3.77
N THR A 433 -9.83 23.56 4.40
CA THR A 433 -8.47 23.09 4.70
C THR A 433 -8.48 21.95 5.72
N PHE A 434 -9.26 22.07 6.82
CA PHE A 434 -9.43 20.99 7.80
C PHE A 434 -10.04 19.73 7.16
N VAL A 435 -11.07 19.89 6.33
CA VAL A 435 -11.70 18.77 5.62
C VAL A 435 -10.73 18.12 4.63
N ALA A 436 -9.95 18.93 3.89
CA ALA A 436 -8.94 18.41 2.98
C ALA A 436 -7.83 17.64 3.71
N TRP A 437 -7.38 18.14 4.87
CA TRP A 437 -6.44 17.43 5.74
C TRP A 437 -7.03 16.11 6.24
N GLY A 438 -8.26 16.13 6.76
CA GLY A 438 -8.95 14.93 7.25
C GLY A 438 -9.12 13.88 6.14
N LYS A 439 -9.46 14.31 4.92
CA LYS A 439 -9.51 13.43 3.74
C LYS A 439 -8.15 12.82 3.40
N ARG A 440 -7.06 13.60 3.48
CA ARG A 440 -5.70 13.10 3.25
C ARG A 440 -5.28 12.10 4.33
N LEU A 441 -5.62 12.35 5.59
CA LEU A 441 -5.34 11.45 6.71
C LEU A 441 -6.09 10.12 6.55
N ALA A 442 -7.40 10.19 6.28
CA ALA A 442 -8.21 9.01 5.99
C ALA A 442 -7.68 8.26 4.76
N GLY A 443 -7.31 8.98 3.69
CA GLY A 443 -6.72 8.41 2.49
C GLY A 443 -5.41 7.68 2.75
N ALA A 444 -4.54 8.21 3.61
CA ALA A 444 -3.29 7.56 4.00
C ALA A 444 -3.53 6.25 4.77
N LEU A 445 -4.48 6.25 5.73
CA LEU A 445 -4.86 5.06 6.48
C LEU A 445 -5.48 3.97 5.58
N VAL A 446 -6.39 4.37 4.70
CA VAL A 446 -7.03 3.47 3.73
C VAL A 446 -5.99 2.92 2.75
N ALA A 447 -5.06 3.75 2.27
CA ALA A 447 -3.98 3.29 1.41
C ALA A 447 -3.15 2.20 2.10
N LYS A 448 -2.76 2.41 3.36
CA LYS A 448 -2.02 1.41 4.14
C LYS A 448 -2.79 0.09 4.22
N LEU A 449 -4.08 0.14 4.56
CA LEU A 449 -4.95 -1.04 4.61
C LEU A 449 -5.03 -1.78 3.26
N ILE A 450 -5.21 -1.04 2.16
CA ILE A 450 -5.33 -1.65 0.83
C ILE A 450 -4.03 -2.37 0.45
N TYR A 451 -2.88 -1.73 0.66
CA TYR A 451 -1.58 -2.35 0.34
C TYR A 451 -1.26 -3.53 1.27
N SER A 452 -1.70 -3.51 2.52
CA SER A 452 -1.44 -4.62 3.46
C SER A 452 -2.30 -5.84 3.13
N VAL A 453 -3.57 -5.63 2.79
CA VAL A 453 -4.45 -6.70 2.29
C VAL A 453 -3.94 -7.23 0.95
N PHE A 454 -3.51 -6.36 0.05
CA PHE A 454 -2.93 -6.77 -1.22
C PHE A 454 -1.68 -7.66 -1.02
N LEU A 455 -0.79 -7.28 -0.10
CA LEU A 455 0.34 -8.12 0.27
C LEU A 455 -0.13 -9.49 0.78
N ALA A 456 -1.06 -9.52 1.75
CA ALA A 456 -1.54 -10.76 2.34
C ALA A 456 -2.11 -11.72 1.27
N VAL A 457 -2.88 -11.20 0.32
CA VAL A 457 -3.41 -12.00 -0.80
C VAL A 457 -2.30 -12.51 -1.72
N VAL A 458 -1.30 -11.67 -2.05
CA VAL A 458 -0.17 -12.10 -2.87
C VAL A 458 0.63 -13.21 -2.19
N LEU A 459 0.90 -13.07 -0.89
CA LEU A 459 1.61 -14.07 -0.09
C LEU A 459 0.83 -15.37 0.07
N ALA A 460 -0.49 -15.27 0.26
CA ALA A 460 -1.41 -16.40 0.25
C ALA A 460 -1.29 -17.20 -1.05
N VAL A 461 -1.40 -16.53 -2.20
CA VAL A 461 -1.30 -17.18 -3.51
C VAL A 461 0.08 -17.79 -3.70
N ALA A 462 1.16 -17.08 -3.36
CA ALA A 462 2.52 -17.60 -3.44
C ALA A 462 2.70 -18.87 -2.59
N ALA A 463 2.17 -18.89 -1.36
CA ALA A 463 2.22 -20.06 -0.49
C ALA A 463 1.39 -21.24 -1.03
N THR A 464 0.25 -20.98 -1.68
CA THR A 464 -0.52 -22.04 -2.35
C THR A 464 0.19 -22.61 -3.58
N VAL A 465 0.82 -21.75 -4.38
CA VAL A 465 1.61 -22.16 -5.55
C VAL A 465 2.81 -23.01 -5.12
N ALA A 466 3.45 -22.67 -4.00
CA ALA A 466 4.57 -23.42 -3.46
C ALA A 466 4.22 -24.88 -3.06
N ARG A 467 2.93 -25.21 -2.89
CA ARG A 467 2.45 -26.55 -2.52
C ARG A 467 2.06 -27.42 -3.71
N LEU A 468 2.24 -26.95 -4.95
CA LEU A 468 1.90 -27.73 -6.14
C LEU A 468 2.85 -28.92 -6.33
N ASP A 469 2.27 -30.10 -6.62
CA ASP A 469 3.01 -31.35 -6.86
C ASP A 469 3.49 -31.46 -8.32
N VAL A 470 4.33 -30.51 -8.75
CA VAL A 470 4.88 -30.45 -10.13
C VAL A 470 6.41 -30.36 -10.15
N GLY A 471 7.04 -30.67 -9.01
CA GLY A 471 8.47 -30.51 -8.77
C GLY A 471 8.88 -29.06 -8.56
N TRP A 472 10.01 -28.83 -7.88
CA TRP A 472 10.47 -27.48 -7.51
C TRP A 472 10.65 -26.56 -8.73
N PHE A 473 11.18 -27.07 -9.85
CA PHE A 473 11.39 -26.26 -11.05
C PHE A 473 10.07 -25.76 -11.65
N GLY A 474 9.04 -26.61 -11.71
CA GLY A 474 7.71 -26.24 -12.19
C GLY A 474 7.06 -25.19 -11.30
N VAL A 475 7.13 -25.40 -9.97
CA VAL A 475 6.69 -24.43 -8.96
C VAL A 475 7.40 -23.08 -9.16
N TRP A 476 8.72 -23.09 -9.35
CA TRP A 476 9.50 -21.88 -9.55
C TRP A 476 9.09 -21.10 -10.81
N LEU A 477 8.81 -21.77 -11.92
CA LEU A 477 8.30 -21.12 -13.13
C LEU A 477 6.94 -20.44 -12.90
N VAL A 478 6.03 -21.10 -12.18
CA VAL A 478 4.74 -20.51 -11.81
C VAL A 478 4.95 -19.31 -10.86
N GLN A 479 5.90 -19.40 -9.93
CA GLN A 479 6.27 -18.28 -9.06
C GLN A 479 6.83 -17.09 -9.86
N ILE A 480 7.69 -17.32 -10.86
CA ILE A 480 8.17 -16.26 -11.77
C ILE A 480 6.98 -15.55 -12.43
N ALA A 481 6.04 -16.33 -12.99
CA ALA A 481 4.85 -15.79 -13.64
C ALA A 481 3.96 -15.03 -12.66
N LEU A 482 3.82 -15.51 -11.41
CA LEU A 482 3.08 -14.84 -10.35
C LEU A 482 3.71 -13.49 -10.00
N TRP A 483 5.00 -13.46 -9.66
CA TRP A 483 5.69 -12.24 -9.22
C TRP A 483 5.65 -11.15 -10.29
N TRP A 484 6.01 -11.50 -11.53
CA TRP A 484 5.98 -10.55 -12.64
C TRP A 484 4.56 -10.19 -13.08
N GLY A 485 3.65 -11.18 -13.14
CA GLY A 485 2.27 -10.96 -13.54
C GLY A 485 1.56 -9.98 -12.60
N VAL A 486 1.67 -10.19 -11.29
CA VAL A 486 1.12 -9.29 -10.27
C VAL A 486 1.78 -7.92 -10.36
N PHE A 487 3.09 -7.83 -10.51
CA PHE A 487 3.78 -6.56 -10.62
C PHE A 487 3.32 -5.75 -11.85
N LEU A 488 3.25 -6.37 -13.03
CA LEU A 488 2.83 -5.71 -14.26
C LEU A 488 1.36 -5.27 -14.20
N LYS A 489 0.49 -6.11 -13.62
CA LYS A 489 -0.96 -5.86 -13.51
C LYS A 489 -1.39 -5.13 -12.24
N ARG A 490 -0.45 -4.68 -11.41
CA ARG A 490 -0.73 -4.05 -10.10
C ARG A 490 -1.74 -2.90 -10.15
N GLN A 491 -1.74 -2.08 -11.21
CA GLN A 491 -2.67 -0.95 -11.31
C GLN A 491 -4.12 -1.41 -11.57
N GLU A 492 -4.29 -2.46 -12.38
CA GLU A 492 -5.60 -3.06 -12.65
C GLU A 492 -6.12 -3.77 -11.38
N LEU A 493 -5.26 -4.56 -10.72
CA LEU A 493 -5.60 -5.30 -9.49
C LEU A 493 -6.00 -4.36 -8.34
N LEU A 494 -5.22 -3.30 -8.10
CA LEU A 494 -5.55 -2.27 -7.10
C LEU A 494 -6.76 -1.42 -7.52
N GLY A 495 -6.97 -1.24 -8.83
CA GLY A 495 -8.18 -0.63 -9.40
C GLY A 495 -9.44 -1.39 -9.03
N PHE A 496 -9.44 -2.72 -9.08
CA PHE A 496 -10.60 -3.53 -8.66
C PHE A 496 -10.83 -3.49 -7.15
N ALA A 497 -9.77 -3.50 -6.33
CA ALA A 497 -9.90 -3.37 -4.88
C ALA A 497 -10.46 -2.00 -4.47
N THR A 498 -10.03 -0.94 -5.15
CA THR A 498 -10.54 0.43 -4.93
C THR A 498 -11.92 0.67 -5.55
N ALA A 499 -12.27 0.01 -6.66
CA ALA A 499 -13.60 0.05 -7.26
C ALA A 499 -14.62 -0.76 -6.46
N GLY A 500 -14.26 -1.95 -5.96
CA GLY A 500 -15.13 -2.79 -5.12
C GLY A 500 -15.34 -2.22 -3.71
N THR A 501 -14.32 -1.61 -3.12
CA THR A 501 -14.47 -0.82 -1.88
C THR A 501 -15.24 0.46 -2.17
N SER A 502 -14.96 1.15 -3.28
CA SER A 502 -15.81 2.26 -3.74
C SER A 502 -17.22 1.82 -4.08
N GLN A 503 -17.55 0.55 -4.31
CA GLN A 503 -18.91 0.09 -4.63
C GLN A 503 -19.67 -0.44 -3.41
N LYS A 504 -18.99 -1.06 -2.43
CA LYS A 504 -19.55 -1.37 -1.11
C LYS A 504 -19.63 -0.15 -0.19
N LEU A 505 -18.69 0.78 -0.30
CA LEU A 505 -18.86 2.14 0.22
C LEU A 505 -19.75 2.98 -0.69
N ALA A 506 -19.84 2.84 -2.02
CA ALA A 506 -20.83 3.61 -2.81
C ALA A 506 -22.27 3.13 -2.62
N GLY A 507 -22.49 1.95 -2.04
CA GLY A 507 -23.79 1.59 -1.45
C GLY A 507 -24.16 2.47 -0.25
N GLN A 508 -23.24 3.28 0.29
CA GLN A 508 -23.46 4.09 1.50
C GLN A 508 -22.64 5.42 1.59
N GLN A 509 -21.87 5.79 0.55
CA GLN A 509 -20.75 6.74 0.67
C GLN A 509 -20.18 7.19 -0.70
N SER A 510 -21.01 7.19 -1.74
CA SER A 510 -20.79 8.01 -2.96
C SER A 510 -21.99 8.92 -3.18
N GLY A 511 -22.44 9.55 -2.10
CA GLY A 511 -23.35 10.68 -2.11
C GLY A 511 -22.60 11.90 -1.57
N SER A 512 -22.54 12.94 -2.39
CA SER A 512 -22.17 14.31 -2.06
C SER A 512 -22.20 14.65 -0.56
N MET A 513 -21.05 15.06 -0.01
CA MET A 513 -20.79 15.49 1.38
C MET A 513 -21.53 16.81 1.77
N MET A 514 -22.68 17.08 1.14
CA MET A 514 -23.56 18.19 1.48
C MET A 514 -24.95 17.73 1.93
N SER A 515 -25.33 16.47 1.69
CA SER A 515 -26.55 15.88 2.24
C SER A 515 -26.38 15.39 3.69
N SER A 516 -25.19 14.91 4.09
CA SER A 516 -24.95 14.40 5.46
C SER A 516 -24.99 15.48 6.55
N ALA A 517 -24.65 16.73 6.20
CA ALA A 517 -24.81 17.87 7.10
C ALA A 517 -26.28 18.26 7.30
N TYR A 518 -27.13 18.03 6.30
CA TYR A 518 -28.57 18.28 6.38
C TYR A 518 -29.31 17.13 7.10
N HIS A 519 -28.94 15.87 6.80
CA HIS A 519 -29.50 14.69 7.45
C HIS A 519 -29.05 14.54 8.92
N GLY A 520 -27.82 14.95 9.27
CA GLY A 520 -27.33 14.97 10.65
C GLY A 520 -28.05 16.01 11.53
N ALA A 521 -28.43 17.17 10.97
CA ALA A 521 -29.20 18.19 11.68
C ALA A 521 -30.67 17.78 11.87
N GLN A 522 -31.26 17.06 10.91
CA GLN A 522 -32.64 16.58 10.99
C GLN A 522 -32.81 15.36 11.92
N LEU A 523 -31.80 14.48 11.99
CA LEU A 523 -31.73 13.40 12.98
C LEU A 523 -31.43 13.93 14.40
N ALA A 524 -30.63 14.99 14.55
CA ALA A 524 -30.42 15.66 15.83
C ALA A 524 -31.69 16.33 16.36
N TRP A 525 -32.52 16.89 15.47
CA TRP A 525 -33.80 17.49 15.86
C TRP A 525 -34.83 16.44 16.32
N MET A 526 -34.85 15.26 15.69
CA MET A 526 -35.68 14.11 16.14
C MET A 526 -35.16 13.46 17.43
N GLY A 527 -33.84 13.35 17.61
CA GLY A 527 -33.22 12.82 18.83
C GLY A 527 -33.51 13.67 20.08
N SER A 528 -33.63 14.99 19.90
CA SER A 528 -33.93 15.93 20.99
C SER A 528 -35.34 15.78 21.59
N ARG A 529 -36.31 15.24 20.83
CA ARG A 529 -37.68 14.97 21.31
C ARG A 529 -37.85 13.59 21.94
N ILE A 530 -36.99 12.63 21.60
CA ILE A 530 -36.98 11.28 22.18
C ILE A 530 -36.30 11.29 23.54
N GLY A 531 -35.20 12.05 23.70
CA GLY A 531 -34.52 12.24 24.98
C GLY A 531 -35.38 12.91 26.05
N ARG A 532 -36.41 13.69 25.65
CA ARG A 532 -37.34 14.35 26.58
C ARG A 532 -38.57 13.51 26.95
N LYS A 533 -38.76 12.32 26.37
CA LYS A 533 -39.88 11.41 26.68
C LYS A 533 -39.50 10.16 27.45
N LEU A 534 -38.20 9.93 27.70
CA LEU A 534 -37.72 8.88 28.60
C LEU A 534 -37.84 9.28 30.09
N ALA A 535 -38.39 10.46 30.40
CA ALA A 535 -38.60 10.98 31.75
C ALA A 535 -40.09 11.27 32.07
N ALA A 536 -41.03 10.56 31.46
CA ALA A 536 -42.45 10.67 31.81
C ALA A 536 -43.09 9.29 32.03
N PRO A 537 -43.83 9.06 33.12
CA PRO A 537 -44.50 7.79 33.37
C PRO A 537 -45.63 7.58 32.36
N ALA A 538 -45.72 6.36 31.85
CA ALA A 538 -46.63 5.97 30.76
C ALA A 538 -48.03 5.65 31.29
N THR A 539 -48.98 6.57 31.09
CA THR A 539 -50.43 6.26 31.03
C THR A 539 -51.12 7.21 30.05
N ALA A 540 -51.46 6.79 28.82
CA ALA A 540 -52.45 7.47 27.96
C ALA A 540 -52.87 6.63 26.72
N PRO A 541 -54.09 6.84 26.16
CA PRO A 541 -54.89 5.80 25.51
C PRO A 541 -54.84 5.79 23.96
N ALA A 542 -55.57 4.83 23.38
CA ALA A 542 -55.55 4.34 21.98
C ALA A 542 -55.79 5.37 20.84
N SER A 543 -56.07 6.64 21.11
CA SER A 543 -56.22 7.68 20.07
C SER A 543 -54.88 8.13 19.45
N LYS A 544 -53.73 7.71 20.01
CA LYS A 544 -52.38 8.05 19.50
C LYS A 544 -51.83 7.09 18.43
N LEU A 545 -52.49 5.96 18.16
CA LEU A 545 -52.05 5.00 17.14
C LEU A 545 -52.28 5.50 15.69
N GLY A 546 -53.31 6.32 15.46
CA GLY A 546 -53.58 6.94 14.15
C GLY A 546 -52.57 8.02 13.76
N ALA A 547 -52.12 8.83 14.74
CA ALA A 547 -51.11 9.87 14.52
C ALA A 547 -49.74 9.26 14.18
N LEU A 548 -49.37 8.14 14.81
CA LEU A 548 -48.14 7.39 14.51
C LEU A 548 -48.16 6.73 13.12
N ALA A 549 -49.34 6.40 12.59
CA ALA A 549 -49.47 5.87 11.23
C ALA A 549 -49.33 6.97 10.16
N GLY A 550 -49.78 8.20 10.45
CA GLY A 550 -49.55 9.39 9.63
C GLY A 550 -48.07 9.77 9.55
N GLU A 551 -47.40 9.87 10.70
CA GLU A 551 -45.96 10.18 10.78
C GLU A 551 -45.10 9.16 10.02
N ARG A 552 -45.48 7.88 10.01
CA ARG A 552 -44.77 6.84 9.24
C ARG A 552 -44.95 6.97 7.73
N ARG A 553 -46.09 7.47 7.25
CA ARG A 553 -46.32 7.70 5.81
C ARG A 553 -45.54 8.92 5.34
N GLU A 554 -45.52 9.99 6.11
CA GLU A 554 -44.72 11.20 5.83
C GLU A 554 -43.21 10.90 5.85
N ALA A 555 -42.73 10.12 6.84
CA ALA A 555 -41.34 9.71 6.90
C ALA A 555 -40.93 8.82 5.71
N ARG A 556 -41.83 7.94 5.24
CA ARG A 556 -41.61 7.13 4.03
C ARG A 556 -41.59 8.00 2.77
N GLY A 557 -42.51 8.96 2.63
CA GLY A 557 -42.53 9.90 1.51
C GLY A 557 -41.24 10.73 1.43
N ALA A 558 -40.79 11.28 2.56
CA ALA A 558 -39.53 12.02 2.63
C ALA A 558 -38.30 11.14 2.31
N ALA A 559 -38.30 9.87 2.74
CA ALA A 559 -37.23 8.93 2.40
C ALA A 559 -37.19 8.59 0.90
N ILE A 560 -38.36 8.39 0.29
CA ILE A 560 -38.48 8.13 -1.16
C ILE A 560 -38.02 9.36 -1.96
N ALA A 561 -38.42 10.57 -1.56
CA ALA A 561 -38.00 11.80 -2.21
C ALA A 561 -36.48 12.05 -2.10
N GLY A 562 -35.90 11.71 -0.94
CA GLY A 562 -34.45 11.76 -0.73
C GLY A 562 -33.70 10.80 -1.66
N LEU A 563 -34.12 9.53 -1.72
CA LEU A 563 -33.51 8.53 -2.60
C LEU A 563 -33.68 8.87 -4.09
N ALA A 564 -34.84 9.40 -4.48
CA ALA A 564 -35.10 9.84 -5.85
C ALA A 564 -34.21 11.02 -6.25
N SER A 565 -34.02 11.99 -5.35
CA SER A 565 -33.11 13.12 -5.55
C SER A 565 -31.65 12.66 -5.71
N GLU A 566 -31.21 11.71 -4.91
CA GLU A 566 -29.87 11.14 -4.99
C GLU A 566 -29.65 10.34 -6.28
N ALA A 567 -30.65 9.57 -6.72
CA ALA A 567 -30.62 8.88 -8.00
C ALA A 567 -30.50 9.87 -9.18
N LEU A 568 -31.27 10.97 -9.17
CA LEU A 568 -31.19 12.04 -10.17
C LEU A 568 -29.83 12.73 -10.18
N ASP A 569 -29.27 13.01 -9.01
CA ASP A 569 -27.94 13.64 -8.90
C ASP A 569 -26.85 12.70 -9.44
N SER A 570 -26.91 11.41 -9.11
CA SER A 570 -25.96 10.42 -9.65
C SER A 570 -26.05 10.28 -11.18
N GLN A 571 -27.26 10.39 -11.75
CA GLN A 571 -27.48 10.38 -13.18
C GLN A 571 -26.95 11.66 -13.83
N GLY A 572 -27.24 12.82 -13.22
CA GLY A 572 -26.76 14.12 -13.68
C GLY A 572 -25.24 14.23 -13.66
N GLU A 573 -24.57 13.72 -12.61
CA GLU A 573 -23.11 13.71 -12.52
C GLU A 573 -22.48 12.95 -13.68
N ARG A 574 -22.98 11.74 -13.99
CA ARG A 574 -22.48 10.94 -15.12
C ARG A 574 -22.70 11.65 -16.45
N ALA A 575 -23.89 12.22 -16.67
CA ALA A 575 -24.21 12.92 -17.91
C ALA A 575 -23.35 14.17 -18.13
N VAL A 576 -23.18 14.99 -17.09
CA VAL A 576 -22.35 16.20 -17.15
C VAL A 576 -20.87 15.82 -17.29
N ALA A 577 -20.38 14.81 -16.57
CA ALA A 577 -19.00 14.34 -16.69
C ALA A 577 -18.71 13.80 -18.11
N GLN A 578 -19.63 13.05 -18.71
CA GLN A 578 -19.49 12.58 -20.10
C GLN A 578 -19.44 13.76 -21.08
N GLN A 579 -20.31 14.76 -20.91
CA GLN A 579 -20.29 15.98 -21.73
C GLN A 579 -18.96 16.74 -21.61
N GLN A 580 -18.43 16.86 -20.39
CA GLN A 580 -17.14 17.50 -20.14
C GLN A 580 -15.98 16.71 -20.77
N ALA A 581 -16.01 15.38 -20.72
CA ALA A 581 -15.00 14.52 -21.35
C ALA A 581 -15.00 14.66 -22.88
N VAL A 582 -16.18 14.69 -23.50
CA VAL A 582 -16.34 14.94 -24.96
C VAL A 582 -15.82 16.32 -25.33
N ALA A 583 -16.15 17.34 -24.54
CA ALA A 583 -15.66 18.70 -24.75
C ALA A 583 -14.13 18.78 -24.62
N ALA A 584 -13.53 18.15 -23.61
CA ALA A 584 -12.08 18.11 -23.42
C ALA A 584 -11.37 17.45 -24.60
N LYS A 585 -11.90 16.33 -25.12
CA LYS A 585 -11.36 15.65 -26.31
C LYS A 585 -11.43 16.57 -27.54
N ARG A 586 -12.54 17.29 -27.74
CA ARG A 586 -12.67 18.25 -28.85
C ARG A 586 -11.70 19.42 -28.72
N VAL A 587 -11.54 19.99 -27.53
CA VAL A 587 -10.55 21.05 -27.26
C VAL A 587 -9.14 20.55 -27.57
N GLY A 588 -8.78 19.32 -27.18
CA GLY A 588 -7.50 18.71 -27.52
C GLY A 588 -7.25 18.65 -29.03
N ARG A 589 -8.25 18.22 -29.81
CA ARG A 589 -8.21 18.21 -31.28
C ARG A 589 -8.07 19.61 -31.87
N THR A 590 -8.85 20.59 -31.38
CA THR A 590 -8.77 21.98 -31.83
C THR A 590 -7.38 22.59 -31.53
N GLN A 591 -6.79 22.28 -30.38
CA GLN A 591 -5.43 22.72 -30.04
C GLN A 591 -4.37 22.07 -30.95
N GLN A 592 -4.55 20.81 -31.34
CA GLN A 592 -3.71 20.16 -32.33
C GLN A 592 -3.84 20.82 -33.72
N ALA A 593 -5.06 21.09 -34.16
CA ALA A 593 -5.33 21.80 -35.41
C ALA A 593 -4.70 23.20 -35.42
N ARG A 594 -4.79 23.96 -34.31
CA ARG A 594 -4.11 25.27 -34.14
C ARG A 594 -2.58 25.13 -34.22
N ARG A 595 -1.99 24.06 -33.69
CA ARG A 595 -0.54 23.79 -33.81
C ARG A 595 -0.13 23.52 -35.25
N GLU A 596 -0.89 22.69 -35.96
CA GLU A 596 -0.66 22.37 -37.37
C GLU A 596 -0.81 23.62 -38.25
N LEU A 597 -1.84 24.43 -37.99
CA LEU A 597 -2.09 25.70 -38.68
C LEU A 597 -0.88 26.64 -38.56
N ARG A 598 -0.30 26.80 -37.36
CA ARG A 598 0.91 27.64 -37.17
C ARG A 598 2.12 27.16 -37.97
N VAL A 599 2.27 25.86 -38.16
CA VAL A 599 3.37 25.29 -38.97
C VAL A 599 3.12 25.57 -40.45
N ILE A 600 1.87 25.42 -40.90
CA ILE A 600 1.47 25.73 -42.29
C ILE A 600 1.61 27.22 -42.57
N ASP A 601 1.13 28.09 -41.69
CA ASP A 601 1.26 29.55 -41.80
C ASP A 601 2.73 29.96 -41.92
N ARG A 602 3.63 29.34 -41.15
CA ARG A 602 5.08 29.61 -41.25
C ARG A 602 5.66 29.19 -42.60
N ARG A 603 5.19 28.07 -43.17
CA ARG A 603 5.64 27.59 -44.50
C ARG A 603 5.07 28.44 -45.64
N LEU A 604 3.87 28.98 -45.46
CA LEU A 604 3.21 29.84 -46.44
C LEU A 604 3.57 31.32 -46.28
N ALA A 605 4.26 31.74 -45.22
CA ALA A 605 4.58 33.15 -44.95
C ALA A 605 5.23 33.85 -46.16
N SER A 606 6.25 33.24 -46.78
CA SER A 606 6.89 33.82 -47.96
C SER A 606 5.95 33.92 -49.17
N TYR A 607 5.01 32.99 -49.32
CA TYR A 607 4.01 33.04 -50.38
C TYR A 607 2.97 34.12 -50.10
N ASP A 608 2.49 34.20 -48.86
CA ASP A 608 1.53 35.21 -48.40
C ASP A 608 2.11 36.64 -48.53
N ASP A 609 3.39 36.83 -48.20
CA ASP A 609 4.11 38.11 -48.35
C ASP A 609 4.23 38.53 -49.82
N LEU A 610 4.60 37.60 -50.71
CA LEU A 610 4.66 37.86 -52.16
C LEU A 610 3.28 38.13 -52.77
N HIS A 611 2.27 37.40 -52.30
CA HIS A 611 0.89 37.57 -52.77
C HIS A 611 0.30 38.91 -52.31
N THR A 612 0.64 39.37 -51.10
CA THR A 612 0.18 40.66 -50.58
C THR A 612 0.92 41.83 -51.23
N SER A 613 2.24 41.74 -51.43
CA SER A 613 3.02 42.78 -52.12
C SER A 613 2.62 42.92 -53.60
N ALA A 614 2.46 41.81 -54.33
CA ALA A 614 2.03 41.83 -55.73
C ALA A 614 0.66 42.51 -55.89
N ARG A 615 -0.28 42.26 -54.94
CA ARG A 615 -1.60 42.91 -54.93
C ARG A 615 -1.52 44.41 -54.64
N ALA A 616 -0.62 44.83 -53.75
CA ALA A 616 -0.43 46.23 -53.41
C ALA A 616 0.22 47.03 -54.56
N GLU A 617 1.13 46.39 -55.30
CA GLU A 617 1.87 47.00 -56.41
C GLU A 617 1.16 46.88 -57.77
N GLY A 618 0.00 46.20 -57.83
CA GLY A 618 -0.75 45.97 -59.08
C GLY A 618 -0.06 45.00 -60.04
N LEU A 619 0.87 44.18 -59.52
CA LEU A 619 1.60 43.16 -60.27
C LEU A 619 0.78 41.84 -60.37
N PRO A 620 1.05 40.99 -61.38
CA PRO A 620 0.41 39.69 -61.50
C PRO A 620 0.73 38.82 -60.27
N VAL A 621 -0.33 38.27 -59.68
CA VAL A 621 -0.25 37.45 -58.45
C VAL A 621 0.47 36.13 -58.75
N PRO A 622 1.45 35.71 -57.93
CA PRO A 622 2.16 34.45 -58.13
C PRO A 622 1.22 33.24 -57.96
N THR A 623 1.21 32.35 -58.95
CA THR A 623 0.47 31.08 -58.89
C THR A 623 1.12 30.12 -57.90
N PRO A 624 0.35 29.44 -57.03
CA PRO A 624 0.92 28.51 -56.06
C PRO A 624 1.50 27.28 -56.76
N ASP A 625 2.66 26.82 -56.29
CA ASP A 625 3.22 25.52 -56.64
C ASP A 625 2.36 24.35 -56.10
N ALA A 626 2.55 23.13 -56.60
CA ALA A 626 1.77 21.94 -56.20
C ALA A 626 1.77 21.72 -54.68
N ASP A 627 2.92 21.87 -54.03
CA ASP A 627 3.06 21.75 -52.58
C ASP A 627 2.35 22.89 -51.84
N GLN A 628 2.42 24.12 -52.37
CA GLN A 628 1.74 25.28 -51.79
C GLN A 628 0.23 25.17 -51.92
N ALA A 629 -0.28 24.67 -53.05
CA ALA A 629 -1.70 24.42 -53.27
C ALA A 629 -2.26 23.39 -52.28
N MET A 630 -1.51 22.33 -51.99
CA MET A 630 -1.87 21.34 -50.97
C MET A 630 -1.90 21.96 -49.56
N LEU A 631 -0.91 22.78 -49.21
CA LEU A 631 -0.86 23.48 -47.92
C LEU A 631 -2.01 24.49 -47.76
N LEU A 632 -2.36 25.23 -48.80
CA LEU A 632 -3.50 26.17 -48.81
C LEU A 632 -4.82 25.44 -48.60
N LYS A 633 -5.03 24.29 -49.28
CA LYS A 633 -6.21 23.44 -49.06
C LYS A 633 -6.28 22.95 -47.61
N ARG A 634 -5.17 22.45 -47.08
CA ARG A 634 -5.10 21.96 -45.70
C ARG A 634 -5.33 23.07 -44.67
N ARG A 635 -4.80 24.28 -44.91
CA ARG A 635 -5.05 25.48 -44.10
C ARG A 635 -6.55 25.78 -44.01
N ALA A 636 -7.25 25.77 -45.15
CA ALA A 636 -8.69 26.02 -45.20
C ALA A 636 -9.51 24.97 -44.43
N GLU A 637 -9.13 23.69 -44.53
CA GLU A 637 -9.76 22.60 -43.76
C GLU A 637 -9.57 22.79 -42.24
N LEU A 638 -8.35 23.14 -41.81
CA LEU A 638 -8.03 23.36 -40.40
C LEU A 638 -8.74 24.60 -39.84
N LEU A 639 -8.80 25.70 -40.60
CA LEU A 639 -9.56 26.89 -40.22
C LEU A 639 -11.04 26.55 -39.99
N LYS A 640 -11.64 25.76 -40.90
CA LYS A 640 -13.03 25.30 -40.75
C LYS A 640 -13.26 24.46 -39.48
N ASP A 641 -12.30 23.61 -39.08
CA ASP A 641 -12.42 22.83 -37.84
C ASP A 641 -12.25 23.72 -36.59
N VAL A 642 -11.32 24.67 -36.62
CA VAL A 642 -11.02 25.58 -35.49
C VAL A 642 -12.14 26.62 -35.27
N GLU A 643 -12.74 27.14 -36.34
CA GLU A 643 -13.81 28.15 -36.29
C GLU A 643 -15.21 27.54 -36.15
N SER A 644 -15.31 26.21 -36.05
CA SER A 644 -16.60 25.55 -35.91
C SER A 644 -17.34 25.97 -34.62
N PRO A 645 -18.67 26.18 -34.66
CA PRO A 645 -19.46 26.50 -33.46
C PRO A 645 -19.37 25.44 -32.36
N GLU A 646 -19.06 24.19 -32.74
CA GLU A 646 -18.79 23.10 -31.81
C GLU A 646 -17.48 23.28 -31.04
N ALA A 647 -16.41 23.74 -31.70
CA ALA A 647 -15.14 24.01 -31.05
C ALA A 647 -15.29 25.12 -29.99
N VAL A 648 -16.04 26.19 -30.31
CA VAL A 648 -16.33 27.28 -29.38
C VAL A 648 -17.12 26.78 -28.16
N ARG A 649 -18.17 25.98 -28.38
CA ARG A 649 -18.96 25.38 -27.28
C ARG A 649 -18.12 24.44 -26.41
N ALA A 650 -17.28 23.61 -27.02
CA ALA A 650 -16.39 22.71 -26.29
C ALA A 650 -15.39 23.48 -25.41
N GLU A 651 -14.84 24.58 -25.92
CA GLU A 651 -13.92 25.45 -25.16
C GLU A 651 -14.63 26.13 -23.98
N GLN A 652 -15.88 26.59 -24.16
CA GLN A 652 -16.70 27.13 -23.06
C GLN A 652 -17.00 26.09 -21.97
N VAL A 653 -17.39 24.86 -22.36
CA VAL A 653 -17.66 23.77 -21.43
C VAL A 653 -16.40 23.37 -20.67
N ALA A 654 -15.28 23.20 -21.36
CA ALA A 654 -13.99 22.86 -20.73
C ALA A 654 -13.51 23.95 -19.76
N ARG A 655 -13.65 25.23 -20.14
CA ARG A 655 -13.31 26.37 -19.27
C ARG A 655 -14.19 26.43 -18.03
N ARG A 656 -15.50 26.19 -18.17
CA ARG A 656 -16.43 26.10 -17.04
C ARG A 656 -16.05 24.96 -16.11
N ALA A 657 -15.79 23.77 -16.65
CA ALA A 657 -15.37 22.61 -15.86
C ALA A 657 -14.06 22.86 -15.10
N ALA A 658 -13.07 23.50 -15.74
CA ALA A 658 -11.82 23.89 -15.08
C ALA A 658 -12.05 24.89 -13.94
N THR A 659 -12.98 25.84 -14.13
CA THR A 659 -13.34 26.83 -13.09
C THR A 659 -14.07 26.16 -11.92
N SER A 660 -15.03 25.28 -12.21
CA SER A 660 -15.73 24.47 -11.20
C SER A 660 -14.75 23.60 -10.41
N ASN A 661 -13.80 22.96 -11.07
CA ASN A 661 -12.77 22.15 -10.41
C ASN A 661 -11.85 22.99 -9.51
N ALA A 662 -11.45 24.18 -9.97
CA ALA A 662 -10.64 25.09 -9.16
C ALA A 662 -11.40 25.62 -7.92
N GLN A 663 -12.71 25.83 -8.01
CA GLN A 663 -13.51 26.38 -6.92
C GLN A 663 -14.04 25.32 -5.94
N SER A 664 -14.45 24.16 -6.44
CA SER A 664 -15.15 23.12 -5.67
C SER A 664 -14.34 21.85 -5.44
N GLY A 665 -13.17 21.70 -6.09
CA GLY A 665 -12.35 20.49 -6.04
C GLY A 665 -12.98 19.29 -6.78
N ALA A 666 -14.08 19.51 -7.51
CA ALA A 666 -14.76 18.52 -8.33
C ALA A 666 -15.03 19.09 -9.73
N PRO A 667 -14.96 18.26 -10.80
CA PRO A 667 -15.23 18.71 -12.15
C PRO A 667 -16.70 19.09 -12.39
N VAL A 668 -17.63 18.49 -11.62
CA VAL A 668 -19.08 18.78 -11.66
C VAL A 668 -19.47 19.52 -10.39
N SER A 669 -20.03 20.73 -10.52
CA SER A 669 -20.50 21.52 -9.38
C SER A 669 -21.99 21.28 -9.10
N PRO A 670 -22.49 21.56 -7.87
CA PRO A 670 -23.93 21.51 -7.59
C PRO A 670 -24.77 22.43 -8.49
N ARG A 671 -24.19 23.53 -8.96
CA ARG A 671 -24.81 24.43 -9.93
C ARG A 671 -24.99 23.74 -11.29
N ASP A 672 -23.99 22.99 -11.74
CA ASP A 672 -24.07 22.23 -13.00
C ASP A 672 -25.17 21.17 -12.92
N LEU A 673 -25.33 20.49 -11.78
CA LEU A 673 -26.42 19.53 -11.55
C LEU A 673 -27.80 20.20 -11.55
N THR A 674 -27.90 21.38 -10.96
CA THR A 674 -29.16 22.15 -10.95
C THR A 674 -29.53 22.61 -12.37
N GLU A 675 -28.55 23.15 -13.11
CA GLU A 675 -28.73 23.55 -14.51
C GLU A 675 -29.11 22.34 -15.39
N TYR A 676 -28.49 21.18 -15.16
CA TYR A 676 -28.85 19.92 -15.83
C TYR A 676 -30.29 19.51 -15.53
N ARG A 677 -30.69 19.46 -14.25
CA ARG A 677 -32.06 19.12 -13.85
C ARG A 677 -33.10 20.05 -14.47
N GLN A 678 -32.85 21.36 -14.46
CA GLN A 678 -33.74 22.34 -15.09
C GLN A 678 -33.81 22.15 -16.61
N ALA A 679 -32.69 21.82 -17.27
CA ALA A 679 -32.70 21.53 -18.70
C ALA A 679 -33.53 20.27 -19.00
N ARG A 680 -33.38 19.21 -18.21
CA ARG A 680 -34.17 17.98 -18.37
C ARG A 680 -35.65 18.20 -18.11
N ALA A 681 -36.01 18.93 -17.06
CA ALA A 681 -37.41 19.29 -16.80
C ALA A 681 -38.03 20.07 -17.97
N ARG A 682 -37.28 21.00 -18.59
CA ARG A 682 -37.72 21.70 -19.80
C ARG A 682 -37.88 20.77 -21.00
N ASP A 683 -36.96 19.83 -21.20
CA ASP A 683 -37.04 18.86 -22.30
C ASP A 683 -38.29 17.96 -22.15
N HIS A 684 -38.59 17.50 -20.93
CA HIS A 684 -39.82 16.75 -20.63
C HIS A 684 -41.08 17.60 -20.85
N ALA A 685 -41.07 18.85 -20.39
CA ALA A 685 -42.20 19.77 -20.58
C ALA A 685 -42.43 20.15 -22.06
N ALA A 686 -41.37 20.17 -22.86
CA ALA A 686 -41.44 20.49 -24.29
C ALA A 686 -41.98 19.33 -25.15
N GLY A 687 -42.13 18.12 -24.59
CA GLY A 687 -42.70 16.97 -25.30
C GLY A 687 -41.93 16.58 -26.57
N LEU A 688 -40.60 16.60 -26.50
CA LEU A 688 -39.76 16.38 -27.67
C LEU A 688 -39.88 14.93 -28.21
N PRO A 689 -39.67 14.73 -29.52
CA PRO A 689 -39.66 13.38 -30.12
C PRO A 689 -38.61 12.47 -29.47
N LEU A 690 -38.91 11.16 -29.37
CA LEU A 690 -38.01 10.16 -28.75
C LEU A 690 -36.65 10.04 -29.48
N ASP A 691 -36.60 10.41 -30.75
CA ASP A 691 -35.43 10.43 -31.61
C ASP A 691 -34.69 11.79 -31.62
N ASP A 692 -35.11 12.76 -30.79
CA ASP A 692 -34.36 14.01 -30.60
C ASP A 692 -32.97 13.69 -30.03
N ASP A 693 -31.95 14.32 -30.62
CA ASP A 693 -30.55 14.23 -30.22
C ASP A 693 -30.34 14.39 -28.69
N ARG A 694 -31.16 15.18 -28.00
CA ARG A 694 -31.09 15.36 -26.54
C ARG A 694 -31.55 14.13 -25.77
N HIS A 695 -32.62 13.48 -26.20
CA HIS A 695 -33.13 12.27 -25.55
C HIS A 695 -32.23 11.07 -25.82
N LEU A 696 -31.71 10.95 -27.04
CA LEU A 696 -30.71 9.94 -27.39
C LEU A 696 -29.46 10.06 -26.50
N ARG A 697 -28.90 11.27 -26.39
CA ARG A 697 -27.71 11.49 -25.54
C ARG A 697 -28.00 11.27 -24.06
N ALA A 698 -29.18 11.64 -23.56
CA ALA A 698 -29.57 11.40 -22.17
C ALA A 698 -29.62 9.89 -21.86
N ALA A 699 -30.09 9.07 -22.81
CA ALA A 699 -30.08 7.62 -22.72
C ALA A 699 -28.70 6.98 -23.01
N GLY A 700 -27.66 7.77 -23.24
CA GLY A 700 -26.31 7.29 -23.54
C GLY A 700 -26.11 6.77 -24.97
N ILE A 701 -27.03 7.11 -25.89
CA ILE A 701 -27.02 6.68 -27.29
C ILE A 701 -26.41 7.80 -28.15
N ASP A 702 -25.46 7.46 -29.02
CA ASP A 702 -24.88 8.42 -29.97
C ASP A 702 -25.87 8.71 -31.12
N PRO A 703 -26.27 9.98 -31.35
CA PRO A 703 -27.20 10.33 -32.41
C PRO A 703 -26.72 9.97 -33.82
N VAL A 704 -25.40 9.97 -34.05
CA VAL A 704 -24.84 9.58 -35.36
C VAL A 704 -24.98 8.08 -35.58
N ALA A 705 -24.64 7.28 -34.57
CA ALA A 705 -24.84 5.83 -34.60
C ALA A 705 -26.32 5.46 -34.77
N TYR A 706 -27.23 6.14 -34.05
CA TYR A 706 -28.68 5.93 -34.18
C TYR A 706 -29.16 6.18 -35.62
N ARG A 707 -28.72 7.28 -36.26
CA ARG A 707 -29.08 7.60 -37.65
C ARG A 707 -28.51 6.61 -38.68
N ALA A 708 -27.38 5.98 -38.38
CA ALA A 708 -26.74 4.98 -39.25
C ALA A 708 -27.27 3.56 -39.05
N ALA A 709 -27.96 3.29 -37.93
CA ALA A 709 -28.48 1.97 -37.58
C ALA A 709 -29.62 1.51 -38.51
N ALA A 710 -29.79 0.19 -38.64
CA ALA A 710 -30.89 -0.37 -39.42
C ALA A 710 -32.26 -0.05 -38.77
N PRO A 711 -33.37 0.02 -39.53
CA PRO A 711 -34.68 0.38 -38.98
C PRO A 711 -35.13 -0.47 -37.79
N ALA A 712 -34.87 -1.78 -37.81
CA ALA A 712 -35.17 -2.70 -36.71
C ALA A 712 -34.35 -2.39 -35.45
N GLU A 713 -33.08 -1.99 -35.59
CA GLU A 713 -32.23 -1.61 -34.47
C GLU A 713 -32.63 -0.24 -33.91
N GLN A 714 -33.06 0.70 -34.75
CA GLN A 714 -33.60 1.99 -34.33
C GLN A 714 -34.87 1.84 -33.48
N GLU A 715 -35.71 0.84 -33.73
CA GLU A 715 -36.90 0.57 -32.91
C GLU A 715 -36.52 0.10 -31.50
N VAL A 716 -35.51 -0.78 -31.38
CA VAL A 716 -34.98 -1.23 -30.08
C VAL A 716 -34.39 -0.05 -29.31
N LEU A 717 -33.60 0.79 -29.97
CA LEU A 717 -33.02 1.99 -29.36
C LEU A 717 -34.10 2.98 -28.91
N ARG A 718 -35.16 3.21 -29.71
CA ARG A 718 -36.30 4.04 -29.31
C ARG A 718 -37.05 3.49 -28.10
N ALA A 719 -37.21 2.17 -28.00
CA ALA A 719 -37.82 1.54 -26.83
C ALA A 719 -36.96 1.75 -25.56
N SER A 720 -35.64 1.66 -25.69
CA SER A 720 -34.69 1.96 -24.60
C SER A 720 -34.78 3.42 -24.15
N VAL A 721 -34.80 4.38 -25.09
CA VAL A 721 -34.99 5.80 -24.77
C VAL A 721 -36.30 6.03 -24.04
N ARG A 722 -37.40 5.44 -24.49
CA ARG A 722 -38.70 5.56 -23.82
C ARG A 722 -38.63 5.07 -22.37
N GLY A 723 -38.06 3.88 -22.14
CA GLY A 723 -37.90 3.34 -20.80
C GLY A 723 -37.05 4.23 -19.88
N HIS A 724 -35.99 4.83 -20.44
CA HIS A 724 -35.15 5.79 -19.73
C HIS A 724 -35.92 7.06 -19.34
N LEU A 725 -36.69 7.65 -20.26
CA LEU A 725 -37.47 8.86 -20.00
C LEU A 725 -38.58 8.62 -18.98
N ASP A 726 -39.26 7.47 -19.04
CA ASP A 726 -40.27 7.09 -18.06
C ASP A 726 -39.66 6.92 -16.66
N GLN A 727 -38.46 6.35 -16.58
CA GLN A 727 -37.73 6.24 -15.32
C GLN A 727 -37.32 7.61 -14.78
N GLU A 728 -36.77 8.46 -15.62
CA GLU A 728 -36.36 9.82 -15.26
C GLU A 728 -37.56 10.64 -14.74
N GLN A 729 -38.70 10.56 -15.42
CA GLN A 729 -39.91 11.27 -15.01
C GLN A 729 -40.48 10.74 -13.68
N ARG A 730 -40.42 9.41 -13.44
CA ARG A 730 -40.79 8.83 -12.14
C ARG A 730 -39.89 9.35 -11.02
N LEU A 731 -38.58 9.47 -11.27
CA LEU A 731 -37.64 9.99 -10.29
C LEU A 731 -37.88 11.48 -10.01
N MET A 732 -38.21 12.29 -11.03
CA MET A 732 -38.55 13.71 -10.83
C MET A 732 -39.80 13.87 -9.95
N ARG A 733 -40.89 13.14 -10.24
CA ARG A 733 -42.12 13.19 -9.43
C ARG A 733 -41.88 12.72 -7.99
N ALA A 734 -41.16 11.61 -7.84
CA ALA A 734 -40.81 11.10 -6.51
C ALA A 734 -39.96 12.09 -5.71
N ALA A 735 -39.04 12.82 -6.36
CA ALA A 735 -38.24 13.86 -5.72
C ALA A 735 -39.07 15.09 -5.31
N GLU A 736 -40.15 15.40 -6.02
CA GLU A 736 -41.11 16.45 -5.69
C GLU A 736 -42.13 16.03 -4.61
N GLY A 737 -42.18 14.74 -4.28
CA GLY A 737 -43.06 14.17 -3.26
C GLY A 737 -44.44 13.75 -3.77
N GLU A 738 -44.59 13.60 -5.09
CA GLU A 738 -45.83 13.18 -5.79
C GLU A 738 -45.98 11.66 -5.95
#